data_AF-A0A8D8FT35-F1
#
_entry.id   AF-A0A8D8FT35-F1
#
_cell.length_a   1.000
_cell.length_b   1.000
_cell.length_c   1.000
_cell.angle_alpha   90.00
_cell.angle_beta   90.00
_cell.angle_gamma   90.00
#
_symmetry.space_group_name_H-M   'P 1'
#
loop_
_entity.id
_entity.type
_entity.pdbx_description
1 polymer ?
#
loop_
_entity_poly.entity_id
_entity_poly.type
_entity_poly.pdbx_seq_one_letter_code
_entity_poly.pdbx_strand_id
1 'polypeptide(L)'
;LAQFNHLTRLIRTMDHQELYDCAQKLFVSEKERQQGDKHSEKFAIRCDAWNVFRDAMAEAGTPPVFKVIKQYIEEKKLRGIEAASVVATLPKRIRYPTETLMHEFFLLTTSTAVQHQETLNATALIAFTDFLNRAHVNNQSALNYYPVNSFGRLADSKYKIVAHKAVPWLAHQLREAVQEADSERIQVYIRAIGNLGHPEILNVFEPYLEGKIPVTNFQRFAIVMSLDRLVENFPKLARTVLYRVYQNNADVDEVRCAAAMLLMRTSPPVAMLQRMAEKTDENNSPQVSALVKSLIESAANTDEFDDDSELAQNARAAVKMLNPNEYGLQYSSAHFRQYAMKELDISYRLQAGQIASDNHPVPTGAWLHWHENLGGLKRLSSYHYIVSNMDALFDLLDNKVMTVEEQKKEWRQESRQSRANEKQEKASKEQDNKAEQKWSTGRIAKLLNIDPEDVEQVEGQLWLEIFNAPHLIAFDNNTIDELPRVIKKFMKDLEVNWSVNITKVYQQGLVTVAMPLETGFPFTFSTQSPTLVKLEVDASAETKPNMARKPAGHPENGNDEHIHIPLFANVTADVNVVYSRLIDAKVGFNTPFDHQRYIAGFQKKHHIHAPLRLEAQLDNAQNEYELNIQPLEPKKDILLAHISSWPYTAYKDITDIRPIAESPNAQILHDAVRRTKTVEGTIGQQLTGVALRYQAKYDKPALVFGDIVEHIQQHDLMSALLFPLHASQPCHYHQLNLWYDAQRSPVKNIKLSLQQTTANETEDFSSSDIKHPKARHQSEGYYNEKNLAQPFVFKAASQRRQEQFLKNAGAGIRNSLVSVWDLGAEFEGRQNKAEFVLTFAKASSPVDEKERTLVFASASPYIAVGSKKQHQACLSLTEKYPSVPMLNYITALQNDVTSEIDLELSFGEKCAGGAQVSVSGKLRQTDLWRETLRSSAIVKKCKNQMAEGYFALPECQNATRLASALDHYTFDIEFKEIPSSVRNMTNKALNWVQSAVITRWEEDCVSHKGKEGKAQLKIELSPRVSHINVTLATPNRKIEIENLPVENEWMKSLVLVHPDLAWNERLASYAYNGEMNRKY
;
A
#
# COMPACT_ATOMS: atom_id res chain seq x y z
N LEU A 1 -17.82 -20.83 10.38
CA LEU A 1 -16.37 -21.07 10.64
C LEU A 1 -16.07 -22.18 11.63
N ALA A 2 -16.64 -22.21 12.85
CA ALA A 2 -16.40 -23.33 13.77
C ALA A 2 -16.81 -24.68 13.15
N GLN A 3 -17.93 -24.72 12.43
CA GLN A 3 -18.39 -25.88 11.65
C GLN A 3 -17.37 -26.34 10.58
N PHE A 4 -16.60 -25.43 9.97
CA PHE A 4 -15.55 -25.78 9.01
C PHE A 4 -14.41 -26.57 9.67
N ASN A 5 -14.02 -26.20 10.90
CA ASN A 5 -13.05 -26.98 11.67
C ASN A 5 -13.57 -28.39 11.97
N HIS A 6 -14.88 -28.55 12.21
CA HIS A 6 -15.51 -29.86 12.42
C HIS A 6 -15.56 -30.68 11.13
N LEU A 7 -15.97 -30.08 10.01
CA LEU A 7 -15.96 -30.72 8.69
C LEU A 7 -14.56 -31.23 8.33
N THR A 8 -13.53 -30.41 8.50
CA THR A 8 -12.13 -30.80 8.24
C THR A 8 -11.70 -31.98 9.12
N ARG A 9 -12.18 -32.07 10.37
CA ARG A 9 -11.90 -33.22 11.26
C ARG A 9 -12.61 -34.49 10.79
N LEU A 10 -13.84 -34.41 10.29
CA LEU A 10 -14.58 -35.55 9.74
C LEU A 10 -13.93 -36.05 8.45
N ILE A 11 -13.53 -35.16 7.54
CA ILE A 11 -12.82 -35.51 6.30
C ILE A 11 -11.51 -36.26 6.60
N ARG A 12 -10.82 -35.93 7.71
CA ARG A 12 -9.59 -36.63 8.11
C ARG A 12 -9.80 -38.10 8.48
N THR A 13 -11.02 -38.51 8.83
CA THR A 13 -11.32 -39.90 9.23
C THR A 13 -11.90 -40.74 8.11
N MET A 14 -12.28 -40.12 6.98
CA MET A 14 -12.88 -40.81 5.84
C MET A 14 -11.82 -41.52 4.98
N ASP A 15 -12.21 -42.64 4.37
CA ASP A 15 -11.38 -43.34 3.39
C ASP A 15 -11.48 -42.72 1.99
N HIS A 16 -10.71 -43.26 1.04
CA HIS A 16 -10.67 -42.74 -0.34
C HIS A 16 -12.03 -42.82 -1.06
N GLN A 17 -12.79 -43.91 -0.87
CA GLN A 17 -14.05 -44.12 -1.57
C GLN A 17 -15.14 -43.21 -1.01
N GLU A 18 -15.23 -43.11 0.32
CA GLU A 18 -16.16 -42.20 1.00
C GLU A 18 -15.93 -40.74 0.58
N LEU A 19 -14.66 -40.32 0.54
CA LEU A 19 -14.27 -38.98 0.10
C LEU A 19 -14.64 -38.72 -1.37
N TYR A 20 -14.35 -39.69 -2.25
CA TYR A 20 -14.65 -39.57 -3.67
C TYR A 20 -16.17 -39.48 -3.91
N ASP A 21 -16.97 -40.30 -3.23
CA ASP A 21 -18.44 -40.28 -3.34
C ASP A 21 -19.03 -38.96 -2.82
N CYS A 22 -18.52 -38.45 -1.70
CA CYS A 22 -18.89 -37.14 -1.17
C CYS A 22 -18.51 -36.00 -2.13
N ALA A 23 -17.28 -36.04 -2.66
CA ALA A 23 -16.80 -35.07 -3.63
C ALA A 23 -17.68 -35.09 -4.89
N GLN A 24 -18.08 -36.25 -5.38
CA GLN A 24 -18.90 -36.40 -6.57
C GLN A 24 -20.32 -35.85 -6.36
N LYS A 25 -20.91 -36.06 -5.19
CA LYS A 25 -22.25 -35.54 -4.83
C LYS A 25 -22.27 -34.02 -4.70
N LEU A 26 -21.22 -33.44 -4.14
CA LEU A 26 -21.12 -31.99 -3.91
C LEU A 26 -20.59 -31.23 -5.12
N PHE A 27 -19.96 -31.92 -6.07
CA PHE A 27 -19.32 -31.29 -7.24
C PHE A 27 -20.29 -30.42 -8.03
N VAL A 28 -19.81 -29.23 -8.39
CA VAL A 28 -20.46 -28.32 -9.34
C VAL A 28 -19.45 -27.96 -10.42
N SER A 29 -19.73 -28.39 -11.65
CA SER A 29 -18.85 -28.13 -12.79
C SER A 29 -18.80 -26.63 -13.12
N GLU A 30 -17.72 -26.19 -13.76
CA GLU A 30 -17.59 -24.79 -14.19
C GLU A 30 -18.68 -24.40 -15.19
N LYS A 31 -19.07 -25.33 -16.08
CA LYS A 31 -20.17 -25.13 -17.02
C LYS A 31 -21.50 -24.92 -16.30
N GLU A 32 -21.78 -25.70 -15.26
CA GLU A 32 -22.95 -25.48 -14.42
C GLU A 32 -22.90 -24.12 -13.71
N ARG A 33 -21.73 -23.70 -13.21
CA ARG A 33 -21.54 -22.37 -12.58
C ARG A 33 -21.77 -21.22 -13.56
N GLN A 34 -21.37 -21.38 -14.81
CA GLN A 34 -21.56 -20.36 -15.85
C GLN A 34 -23.01 -20.27 -16.34
N GLN A 35 -23.71 -21.41 -16.43
CA GLN A 35 -25.08 -21.49 -16.97
C GLN A 35 -26.18 -21.41 -15.91
N GLY A 36 -25.84 -21.62 -14.64
CA GLY A 36 -26.79 -21.65 -13.53
C GLY A 36 -27.40 -20.29 -13.22
N ASP A 37 -28.60 -20.31 -12.65
CA ASP A 37 -29.26 -19.10 -12.16
C ASP A 37 -28.55 -18.59 -10.90
N LYS A 38 -27.80 -17.49 -11.06
CA LYS A 38 -27.01 -16.86 -10.00
C LYS A 38 -27.88 -16.18 -8.94
N HIS A 39 -29.14 -15.87 -9.25
CA HIS A 39 -30.10 -15.34 -8.27
C HIS A 39 -30.79 -16.44 -7.47
N SER A 40 -30.60 -17.72 -7.84
CA SER A 40 -31.15 -18.84 -7.09
C SER A 40 -30.33 -19.12 -5.84
N GLU A 41 -30.93 -18.85 -4.67
CA GLU A 41 -30.34 -19.17 -3.36
C GLU A 41 -29.92 -20.64 -3.26
N LYS A 42 -30.72 -21.57 -3.80
CA LYS A 42 -30.40 -23.01 -3.80
C LYS A 42 -29.15 -23.33 -4.61
N PHE A 43 -28.98 -22.68 -5.77
CA PHE A 43 -27.81 -22.88 -6.61
C PHE A 43 -26.55 -22.29 -5.98
N ALA A 44 -26.67 -21.08 -5.40
CA ALA A 44 -25.58 -20.44 -4.65
C ALA A 44 -25.12 -21.31 -3.47
N ILE A 45 -26.04 -21.85 -2.69
CA ILE A 45 -25.74 -22.79 -1.59
C ILE A 45 -24.98 -24.01 -2.09
N ARG A 46 -25.37 -24.59 -3.24
CA ARG A 46 -24.68 -25.75 -3.83
C ARG A 46 -23.26 -25.40 -4.26
N CYS A 47 -23.05 -24.25 -4.88
CA CYS A 47 -21.72 -23.76 -5.27
C CYS A 47 -20.82 -23.52 -4.04
N ASP A 48 -21.36 -22.84 -3.02
CA ASP A 48 -20.64 -22.60 -1.76
C ASP A 48 -20.32 -23.93 -1.04
N ALA A 49 -21.23 -24.90 -1.05
CA ALA A 49 -20.99 -26.22 -0.46
C ALA A 49 -19.82 -26.95 -1.14
N TRP A 50 -19.72 -26.90 -2.48
CA TRP A 50 -18.57 -27.44 -3.21
C TRP A 50 -17.27 -26.72 -2.81
N ASN A 51 -17.26 -25.40 -2.84
CA ASN A 51 -16.08 -24.59 -2.51
C ASN A 51 -15.58 -24.88 -1.08
N VAL A 52 -16.49 -24.91 -0.12
CA VAL A 52 -16.19 -25.22 1.29
C VAL A 52 -15.70 -26.65 1.46
N PHE A 53 -16.29 -27.63 0.77
CA PHE A 53 -15.86 -29.03 0.86
C PHE A 53 -14.48 -29.25 0.24
N ARG A 54 -14.24 -28.69 -0.96
CA ARG A 54 -12.94 -28.68 -1.65
C ARG A 54 -11.84 -28.08 -0.78
N ASP A 55 -12.11 -26.94 -0.17
CA ASP A 55 -11.13 -26.30 0.71
C ASP A 55 -10.93 -27.09 2.01
N ALA A 56 -11.98 -27.68 2.58
CA ALA A 56 -11.87 -28.56 3.74
C ALA A 56 -11.07 -29.83 3.45
N MET A 57 -11.13 -30.36 2.22
CA MET A 57 -10.24 -31.42 1.74
C MET A 57 -8.78 -30.95 1.76
N ALA A 58 -8.47 -29.81 1.12
CA ALA A 58 -7.10 -29.28 1.11
C ALA A 58 -6.54 -29.06 2.54
N GLU A 59 -7.37 -28.60 3.47
CA GLU A 59 -7.06 -28.38 4.88
C GLU A 59 -6.99 -29.68 5.73
N ALA A 60 -7.59 -30.78 5.26
CA ALA A 60 -7.55 -32.07 5.93
C ALA A 60 -6.18 -32.74 5.79
N GLY A 61 -5.59 -32.70 4.59
CA GLY A 61 -4.19 -33.05 4.32
C GLY A 61 -3.81 -34.52 4.56
N THR A 62 -4.75 -35.45 4.40
CA THR A 62 -4.48 -36.91 4.53
C THR A 62 -4.15 -37.54 3.17
N PRO A 63 -3.42 -38.68 3.11
CA PRO A 63 -3.12 -39.35 1.85
C PRO A 63 -4.35 -39.73 1.00
N PRO A 64 -5.48 -40.21 1.56
CA PRO A 64 -6.71 -40.43 0.79
C PRO A 64 -7.24 -39.16 0.12
N VAL A 65 -7.19 -38.02 0.83
CA VAL A 65 -7.62 -36.73 0.28
C VAL A 65 -6.70 -36.29 -0.86
N PHE A 66 -5.39 -36.42 -0.70
CA PHE A 66 -4.43 -36.11 -1.77
C PHE A 66 -4.74 -36.92 -3.04
N LYS A 67 -5.05 -38.21 -2.88
CA LYS A 67 -5.43 -39.09 -3.99
C LYS A 67 -6.70 -38.60 -4.71
N VAL A 68 -7.73 -38.17 -3.97
CA VAL A 68 -8.96 -37.59 -4.58
C VAL A 68 -8.63 -36.30 -5.34
N ILE A 69 -7.83 -35.39 -4.75
CA ILE A 69 -7.43 -34.14 -5.40
C ILE A 69 -6.67 -34.43 -6.71
N LYS A 70 -5.70 -35.35 -6.66
CA LYS A 70 -4.94 -35.80 -7.84
C LYS A 70 -5.88 -36.32 -8.94
N GLN A 71 -6.80 -37.23 -8.61
CA GLN A 71 -7.77 -37.76 -9.56
C GLN A 71 -8.65 -36.66 -10.17
N TYR A 72 -9.14 -35.72 -9.36
CA TYR A 72 -9.97 -34.63 -9.85
C TYR A 72 -9.23 -33.68 -10.81
N ILE A 73 -7.91 -33.49 -10.63
CA ILE A 73 -7.08 -32.73 -11.55
C ILE A 73 -6.86 -33.52 -12.86
N GLU A 74 -6.52 -34.80 -12.77
CA GLU A 74 -6.31 -35.68 -13.91
C GLU A 74 -7.59 -35.86 -14.76
N GLU A 75 -8.75 -35.94 -14.10
CA GLU A 75 -10.07 -36.00 -14.72
C GLU A 75 -10.58 -34.62 -15.22
N LYS A 76 -9.78 -33.56 -15.07
CA LYS A 76 -10.12 -32.17 -15.46
C LYS A 76 -11.37 -31.61 -14.75
N LYS A 77 -11.75 -32.18 -13.61
CA LYS A 77 -12.82 -31.67 -12.72
C LYS A 77 -12.34 -30.47 -11.89
N LEU A 78 -11.06 -30.46 -11.50
CA LEU A 78 -10.34 -29.32 -10.92
C LEU A 78 -9.33 -28.79 -11.95
N ARG A 79 -9.42 -27.51 -12.31
CA ARG A 79 -8.55 -26.88 -13.31
C ARG A 79 -8.28 -25.39 -13.04
N GLY A 80 -7.25 -24.85 -13.68
CA GLY A 80 -6.87 -23.43 -13.64
C GLY A 80 -6.65 -22.91 -12.21
N ILE A 81 -7.15 -21.72 -11.93
CA ILE A 81 -7.01 -21.02 -10.64
C ILE A 81 -7.60 -21.84 -9.47
N GLU A 82 -8.71 -22.56 -9.71
CA GLU A 82 -9.34 -23.39 -8.65
C GLU A 82 -8.41 -24.53 -8.23
N ALA A 83 -7.82 -25.25 -9.18
CA ALA A 83 -6.84 -26.29 -8.88
C ALA A 83 -5.57 -25.71 -8.24
N ALA A 84 -5.07 -24.58 -8.76
CA ALA A 84 -3.89 -23.91 -8.23
C ALA A 84 -4.09 -23.55 -6.74
N SER A 85 -5.24 -22.97 -6.39
CA SER A 85 -5.58 -22.63 -5.00
C SER A 85 -5.62 -23.84 -4.06
N VAL A 86 -6.12 -24.99 -4.53
CA VAL A 86 -6.16 -26.23 -3.75
C VAL A 86 -4.75 -26.77 -3.53
N VAL A 87 -3.96 -26.88 -4.61
CA VAL A 87 -2.60 -27.43 -4.55
C VAL A 87 -1.67 -26.55 -3.72
N ALA A 88 -1.79 -25.22 -3.83
CA ALA A 88 -1.00 -24.26 -3.04
C ALA A 88 -1.23 -24.37 -1.52
N THR A 89 -2.39 -24.90 -1.10
CA THR A 89 -2.73 -25.09 0.33
C THR A 89 -2.02 -26.32 0.93
N LEU A 90 -1.72 -27.34 0.10
CA LEU A 90 -1.24 -28.64 0.56
C LEU A 90 0.07 -28.62 1.37
N PRO A 91 1.13 -27.85 1.00
CA PRO A 91 2.44 -27.94 1.67
C PRO A 91 2.38 -27.66 3.17
N LYS A 92 1.51 -26.73 3.58
CA LYS A 92 1.30 -26.35 4.99
C LYS A 92 0.27 -27.22 5.72
N ARG A 93 -0.36 -28.19 5.04
CA ARG A 93 -1.52 -28.96 5.55
C ARG A 93 -1.37 -30.46 5.51
N ILE A 94 -0.53 -31.00 4.62
CA ILE A 94 -0.19 -32.42 4.61
C ILE A 94 0.23 -32.86 6.02
N ARG A 95 -0.39 -33.92 6.54
CA ARG A 95 -0.13 -34.43 7.89
C ARG A 95 0.89 -35.57 7.93
N TYR A 96 0.97 -36.32 6.84
CA TYR A 96 1.74 -37.57 6.76
C TYR A 96 2.70 -37.53 5.56
N PRO A 97 3.89 -36.92 5.69
CA PRO A 97 4.87 -36.83 4.61
C PRO A 97 5.60 -38.17 4.43
N THR A 98 4.94 -39.15 3.83
CA THR A 98 5.55 -40.44 3.49
C THR A 98 6.30 -40.36 2.17
N GLU A 99 7.26 -41.26 1.95
CA GLU A 99 8.00 -41.36 0.69
C GLU A 99 7.06 -41.56 -0.51
N THR A 100 6.02 -42.39 -0.34
CA THR A 100 4.97 -42.59 -1.34
C THR A 100 4.26 -41.28 -1.68
N LEU A 101 3.86 -40.49 -0.68
CA LEU A 101 3.18 -39.21 -0.91
C LEU A 101 4.10 -38.22 -1.62
N MET A 102 5.37 -38.13 -1.24
CA MET A 102 6.35 -37.29 -1.93
C MET A 102 6.51 -37.69 -3.39
N HIS A 103 6.55 -39.00 -3.67
CA HIS A 103 6.64 -39.48 -5.04
C HIS A 103 5.36 -39.23 -5.85
N GLU A 104 4.19 -39.45 -5.27
CA GLU A 104 2.90 -39.18 -5.91
C GLU A 104 2.69 -37.70 -6.23
N PHE A 105 3.17 -36.80 -5.35
CA PHE A 105 3.16 -35.36 -5.61
C PHE A 105 4.10 -35.00 -6.76
N PHE A 106 5.31 -35.55 -6.80
CA PHE A 106 6.20 -35.39 -7.96
C PHE A 106 5.49 -35.78 -9.26
N LEU A 107 4.88 -36.97 -9.31
CA LEU A 107 4.15 -37.46 -10.49
C LEU A 107 2.99 -36.55 -10.90
N LEU A 108 2.21 -36.01 -9.94
CA LEU A 108 1.16 -35.05 -10.22
C LEU A 108 1.74 -33.79 -10.87
N THR A 109 2.79 -33.21 -10.27
CA THR A 109 3.38 -31.96 -10.77
C THR A 109 3.98 -32.12 -12.16
N THR A 110 4.64 -33.23 -12.45
CA THR A 110 5.26 -33.48 -13.76
C THR A 110 4.28 -34.04 -14.80
N SER A 111 3.00 -34.22 -14.45
CA SER A 111 2.00 -34.75 -15.37
C SER A 111 1.63 -33.74 -16.45
N THR A 112 1.26 -34.24 -17.63
CA THR A 112 0.76 -33.38 -18.72
C THR A 112 -0.52 -32.63 -18.33
N ALA A 113 -1.34 -33.22 -17.47
CA ALA A 113 -2.56 -32.62 -16.93
C ALA A 113 -2.29 -31.34 -16.13
N VAL A 114 -1.14 -31.24 -15.47
CA VAL A 114 -0.70 -30.05 -14.71
C VAL A 114 0.14 -29.12 -15.59
N GLN A 115 1.12 -29.64 -16.33
CA GLN A 115 2.09 -28.82 -17.07
C GLN A 115 1.46 -27.99 -18.20
N HIS A 116 0.35 -28.43 -18.79
CA HIS A 116 -0.36 -27.70 -19.85
C HIS A 116 -1.43 -26.72 -19.33
N GLN A 117 -1.59 -26.60 -18.00
CA GLN A 117 -2.53 -25.65 -17.41
C GLN A 117 -1.79 -24.40 -16.95
N GLU A 118 -2.10 -23.29 -17.60
CA GLU A 118 -1.69 -21.95 -17.19
C GLU A 118 -2.05 -21.72 -15.70
N THR A 119 -1.17 -21.04 -14.95
CA THR A 119 -1.23 -20.85 -13.49
C THR A 119 -0.98 -22.11 -12.64
N LEU A 120 -1.58 -23.26 -12.98
CA LEU A 120 -1.45 -24.49 -12.19
C LEU A 120 -0.04 -25.10 -12.31
N ASN A 121 0.57 -25.02 -13.49
CA ASN A 121 1.93 -25.50 -13.75
C ASN A 121 2.97 -24.94 -12.75
N ALA A 122 3.07 -23.62 -12.64
CA ALA A 122 3.98 -22.94 -11.72
C ALA A 122 3.57 -23.18 -10.27
N THR A 123 2.28 -23.00 -9.94
CA THR A 123 1.80 -23.14 -8.56
C THR A 123 2.02 -24.55 -8.01
N ALA A 124 1.75 -25.59 -8.80
CA ALA A 124 1.96 -26.97 -8.39
C ALA A 124 3.44 -27.26 -8.14
N LEU A 125 4.33 -26.74 -8.98
CA LEU A 125 5.77 -26.89 -8.83
C LEU A 125 6.30 -26.19 -7.58
N ILE A 126 5.86 -24.94 -7.34
CA ILE A 126 6.19 -24.19 -6.13
C ILE A 126 5.67 -24.90 -4.87
N ALA A 127 4.43 -25.42 -4.91
CA ALA A 127 3.86 -26.18 -3.80
C ALA A 127 4.64 -27.47 -3.52
N PHE A 128 5.00 -28.22 -4.56
CA PHE A 128 5.79 -29.44 -4.41
C PHE A 128 7.18 -29.19 -3.81
N THR A 129 7.87 -28.16 -4.27
CA THR A 129 9.21 -27.81 -3.77
C THR A 129 9.17 -27.27 -2.33
N ASP A 130 8.17 -26.47 -1.97
CA ASP A 130 7.91 -26.05 -0.57
C ASP A 130 7.56 -27.25 0.32
N PHE A 131 6.77 -28.21 -0.17
CA PHE A 131 6.47 -29.44 0.55
C PHE A 131 7.74 -30.26 0.83
N LEU A 132 8.60 -30.49 -0.18
CA LEU A 132 9.86 -31.21 0.01
C LEU A 132 10.79 -30.47 0.98
N ASN A 133 10.88 -29.15 0.88
CA ASN A 133 11.68 -28.35 1.78
C ASN A 133 11.23 -28.53 3.23
N ARG A 134 9.94 -28.35 3.51
CA ARG A 134 9.38 -28.45 4.87
C ARG A 134 9.43 -29.86 5.44
N ALA A 135 9.09 -30.85 4.63
CA ALA A 135 8.92 -32.24 5.06
C ALA A 135 10.24 -33.00 5.17
N HIS A 136 11.23 -32.66 4.34
CA HIS A 136 12.42 -33.50 4.16
C HIS A 136 13.73 -32.76 4.35
N VAL A 137 13.89 -31.56 3.78
CA VAL A 137 15.18 -30.83 3.79
C VAL A 137 15.40 -30.05 5.08
N ASN A 138 14.39 -29.31 5.54
CA ASN A 138 14.46 -28.48 6.74
C ASN A 138 14.11 -29.32 7.98
N ASN A 139 15.12 -29.63 8.79
CA ASN A 139 14.94 -30.43 10.00
C ASN A 139 14.02 -29.77 11.04
N GLN A 140 14.07 -28.45 11.20
CA GLN A 140 13.25 -27.74 12.17
C GLN A 140 11.79 -27.73 11.74
N SER A 141 11.52 -27.44 10.46
CA SER A 141 10.17 -27.54 9.90
C SER A 141 9.65 -28.97 9.96
N ALA A 142 10.47 -29.97 9.65
CA ALA A 142 10.09 -31.37 9.72
C ALA A 142 9.63 -31.77 11.14
N LEU A 143 10.31 -31.25 12.18
CA LEU A 143 9.96 -31.48 13.58
C LEU A 143 8.72 -30.67 14.02
N ASN A 144 8.60 -29.42 13.59
CA ASN A 144 7.57 -28.49 14.08
C ASN A 144 6.20 -28.71 13.40
N TYR A 145 6.18 -29.09 12.13
CA TYR A 145 4.94 -29.23 11.35
C TYR A 145 4.36 -30.66 11.36
N TYR A 146 5.20 -31.68 11.59
CA TYR A 146 4.80 -33.08 11.49
C TYR A 146 4.97 -33.80 12.83
N PRO A 147 4.22 -34.87 13.10
CA PRO A 147 4.20 -35.55 14.40
C PRO A 147 5.43 -36.46 14.62
N VAL A 148 6.64 -35.94 14.40
CA VAL A 148 7.90 -36.68 14.48
C VAL A 148 8.17 -37.16 15.91
N ASN A 149 7.82 -36.37 16.92
CA ASN A 149 7.99 -36.75 18.33
C ASN A 149 7.07 -37.92 18.74
N SER A 150 5.96 -38.14 18.01
CA SER A 150 5.00 -39.21 18.32
C SER A 150 5.22 -40.48 17.48
N PHE A 151 5.57 -40.34 16.20
CA PHE A 151 5.67 -41.47 15.26
C PHE A 151 7.07 -41.70 14.68
N GLY A 152 8.05 -40.86 15.03
CA GLY A 152 9.31 -40.78 14.29
C GLY A 152 9.14 -40.10 12.93
N ARG A 153 10.21 -40.05 12.14
CA ARG A 153 10.13 -39.53 10.77
C ARG A 153 9.38 -40.52 9.87
N LEU A 154 8.34 -40.02 9.20
CA LEU A 154 7.49 -40.81 8.30
C LEU A 154 8.11 -41.06 6.92
N ALA A 155 9.18 -40.35 6.58
CA ALA A 155 10.07 -40.62 5.45
C ALA A 155 11.50 -40.72 5.97
N ASP A 156 12.31 -41.64 5.43
CA ASP A 156 13.71 -41.73 5.84
C ASP A 156 14.43 -40.44 5.46
N SER A 157 15.15 -39.85 6.42
CA SER A 157 16.06 -38.72 6.19
C SER A 157 17.05 -38.93 5.03
N LYS A 158 17.38 -40.18 4.69
CA LYS A 158 18.26 -40.55 3.58
C LYS A 158 17.53 -40.71 2.24
N TYR A 159 16.21 -40.58 2.20
CA TYR A 159 15.44 -40.70 0.97
C TYR A 159 15.89 -39.64 -0.05
N LYS A 160 16.51 -40.09 -1.15
CA LYS A 160 17.19 -39.20 -2.10
C LYS A 160 16.26 -38.61 -3.17
N ILE A 161 14.98 -38.36 -2.87
CA ILE A 161 14.04 -37.79 -3.86
C ILE A 161 14.50 -36.42 -4.37
N VAL A 162 15.05 -35.58 -3.49
CA VAL A 162 15.55 -34.25 -3.88
C VAL A 162 16.71 -34.40 -4.86
N ALA A 163 17.77 -35.11 -4.46
CA ALA A 163 18.99 -35.24 -5.26
C ALA A 163 18.84 -36.13 -6.51
N HIS A 164 18.00 -37.17 -6.50
CA HIS A 164 17.90 -38.13 -7.61
C HIS A 164 16.69 -37.92 -8.53
N LYS A 165 15.64 -37.19 -8.10
CA LYS A 165 14.44 -36.96 -8.93
C LYS A 165 14.16 -35.48 -9.16
N ALA A 166 13.94 -34.71 -8.08
CA ALA A 166 13.48 -33.32 -8.18
C ALA A 166 14.53 -32.40 -8.80
N VAL A 167 15.76 -32.39 -8.26
CA VAL A 167 16.85 -31.55 -8.76
C VAL A 167 17.24 -31.90 -10.21
N PRO A 168 17.46 -33.17 -10.59
CA PRO A 168 17.79 -33.50 -11.98
C PRO A 168 16.70 -33.09 -12.99
N TRP A 169 15.42 -33.30 -12.65
CA TRP A 169 14.31 -32.90 -13.52
C TRP A 169 14.22 -31.39 -13.66
N LEU A 170 14.28 -30.64 -12.55
CA LEU A 170 14.27 -29.18 -12.57
C LEU A 170 15.48 -28.59 -13.30
N ALA A 171 16.67 -29.17 -13.12
CA ALA A 171 17.89 -28.74 -13.81
C ALA A 171 17.79 -28.93 -15.32
N HIS A 172 17.16 -30.02 -15.76
CA HIS A 172 16.87 -30.26 -17.18
C HIS A 172 15.88 -29.22 -17.72
N GLN A 173 14.76 -29.01 -17.02
CA GLN A 173 13.73 -28.04 -17.44
C GLN A 173 14.26 -26.61 -17.49
N LEU A 174 15.09 -26.20 -16.52
CA LEU A 174 15.75 -24.90 -16.55
C LEU A 174 16.65 -24.77 -17.78
N ARG A 175 17.43 -25.81 -18.10
CA ARG A 175 18.31 -25.79 -19.27
C ARG A 175 17.53 -25.70 -20.58
N GLU A 176 16.42 -26.42 -20.70
CA GLU A 176 15.52 -26.33 -21.86
C GLU A 176 14.91 -24.94 -22.00
N ALA A 177 14.40 -24.36 -20.90
CA ALA A 177 13.84 -23.01 -20.93
C ALA A 177 14.87 -21.94 -21.32
N VAL A 178 16.13 -22.07 -20.86
CA VAL A 178 17.24 -21.21 -21.29
C VAL A 178 17.56 -21.39 -22.78
N GLN A 179 17.50 -22.61 -23.30
CA GLN A 179 17.71 -22.88 -24.73
C GLN A 179 16.57 -22.32 -25.60
N GLU A 180 15.34 -22.32 -25.08
CA GLU A 180 14.14 -21.78 -25.73
C GLU A 180 14.01 -20.26 -25.58
N ALA A 181 14.87 -19.63 -24.76
CA ALA A 181 14.77 -18.22 -24.37
C ALA A 181 13.41 -17.84 -23.74
N ASP A 182 12.79 -18.78 -23.01
CA ASP A 182 11.52 -18.59 -22.32
C ASP A 182 11.78 -18.03 -20.90
N SER A 183 11.80 -16.69 -20.79
CA SER A 183 12.10 -16.00 -19.53
C SER A 183 11.13 -16.37 -18.40
N GLU A 184 9.84 -16.49 -18.68
CA GLU A 184 8.84 -16.81 -17.66
C GLU A 184 9.13 -18.19 -17.04
N ARG A 185 9.37 -19.21 -17.87
CA ARG A 185 9.73 -20.54 -17.39
C ARG A 185 11.07 -20.57 -16.67
N ILE A 186 12.08 -19.83 -17.16
CA ILE A 186 13.39 -19.70 -16.50
C ILE A 186 13.19 -19.21 -15.05
N GLN A 187 12.42 -18.13 -14.86
CA GLN A 187 12.13 -17.55 -13.54
C GLN A 187 11.42 -18.55 -12.62
N VAL A 188 10.39 -19.25 -13.13
CA VAL A 188 9.65 -20.27 -12.38
C VAL A 188 10.57 -21.42 -11.94
N TYR A 189 11.42 -21.95 -12.82
CA TYR A 189 12.32 -23.03 -12.48
C TYR A 189 13.43 -22.59 -11.52
N ILE A 190 13.99 -21.38 -11.67
CA ILE A 190 14.92 -20.79 -10.70
C ILE A 190 14.28 -20.77 -9.31
N ARG A 191 13.07 -20.23 -9.18
CA ARG A 191 12.40 -20.15 -7.87
C ARG A 191 12.08 -21.53 -7.31
N ALA A 192 11.62 -22.47 -8.14
CA ALA A 192 11.34 -23.85 -7.73
C ALA A 192 12.60 -24.58 -7.22
N ILE A 193 13.73 -24.44 -7.92
CA ILE A 193 15.01 -25.00 -7.48
C ILE A 193 15.44 -24.37 -6.15
N GLY A 194 15.41 -23.04 -6.04
CA GLY A 194 15.74 -22.32 -4.80
C GLY A 194 14.89 -22.76 -3.61
N ASN A 195 13.58 -22.95 -3.81
CA ASN A 195 12.64 -23.38 -2.78
C ASN A 195 12.99 -24.73 -2.15
N LEU A 196 13.66 -25.64 -2.87
CA LEU A 196 14.12 -26.91 -2.29
C LEU A 196 15.06 -26.67 -1.10
N GLY A 197 15.90 -25.62 -1.16
CA GLY A 197 16.83 -25.25 -0.09
C GLY A 197 17.83 -26.35 0.27
N HIS A 198 18.19 -27.21 -0.70
CA HIS A 198 19.10 -28.36 -0.54
C HIS A 198 20.48 -28.03 -1.15
N PRO A 199 21.63 -28.48 -0.60
CA PRO A 199 22.96 -28.11 -1.10
C PRO A 199 23.20 -28.42 -2.59
N GLU A 200 22.63 -29.51 -3.10
CA GLU A 200 22.71 -29.90 -4.53
C GLU A 200 22.23 -28.83 -5.52
N ILE A 201 21.39 -27.89 -5.09
CA ILE A 201 20.94 -26.81 -5.98
C ILE A 201 22.09 -25.91 -6.42
N LEU A 202 23.16 -25.82 -5.62
CA LEU A 202 24.35 -25.03 -5.95
C LEU A 202 25.06 -25.59 -7.20
N ASN A 203 25.11 -26.92 -7.35
CA ASN A 203 25.68 -27.57 -8.54
C ASN A 203 24.88 -27.23 -9.81
N VAL A 204 23.59 -26.93 -9.67
CA VAL A 204 22.74 -26.51 -10.78
C VAL A 204 22.98 -25.04 -11.13
N PHE A 205 23.07 -24.16 -10.13
CA PHE A 205 23.19 -22.72 -10.33
C PHE A 205 24.62 -22.24 -10.64
N GLU A 206 25.65 -22.95 -10.21
CA GLU A 206 27.07 -22.57 -10.39
C GLU A 206 27.43 -22.24 -11.84
N PRO A 207 27.10 -23.06 -12.87
CA PRO A 207 27.41 -22.72 -14.26
C PRO A 207 26.76 -21.43 -14.77
N TYR A 208 25.59 -21.06 -14.24
CA TYR A 208 24.88 -19.83 -14.63
C TYR A 208 25.47 -18.61 -13.91
N LEU A 209 25.80 -18.74 -12.62
CA LEU A 209 26.42 -17.67 -11.82
C LEU A 209 27.85 -17.36 -12.28
N GLU A 210 28.60 -18.37 -12.71
CA GLU A 210 29.96 -18.23 -13.27
C GLU A 210 29.98 -17.80 -14.74
N GLY A 211 28.81 -17.65 -15.39
CA GLY A 211 28.71 -17.24 -16.80
C GLY A 211 29.14 -18.32 -17.81
N LYS A 212 29.25 -19.60 -17.40
CA LYS A 212 29.52 -20.72 -18.31
C LYS A 212 28.32 -21.02 -19.21
N ILE A 213 27.11 -20.82 -18.68
CA ILE A 213 25.85 -20.84 -19.43
C ILE A 213 25.33 -19.40 -19.45
N PRO A 214 25.11 -18.80 -20.63
CA PRO A 214 24.67 -17.42 -20.73
C PRO A 214 23.25 -17.27 -20.21
N VAL A 215 23.05 -16.29 -19.33
CA VAL A 215 21.78 -15.85 -18.75
C VAL A 215 21.85 -14.35 -18.53
N THR A 216 20.70 -13.68 -18.45
CA THR A 216 20.65 -12.23 -18.20
C THR A 216 21.12 -11.89 -16.78
N ASN A 217 21.52 -10.63 -16.55
CA ASN A 217 21.84 -10.13 -15.22
C ASN A 217 20.66 -10.28 -14.25
N PHE A 218 19.44 -10.05 -14.74
CA PHE A 218 18.21 -10.27 -13.99
C PHE A 218 18.03 -11.74 -13.58
N GLN A 219 18.27 -12.70 -14.48
CA GLN A 219 18.18 -14.12 -14.15
C GLN A 219 19.24 -14.52 -13.09
N ARG A 220 20.45 -13.95 -13.14
CA ARG A 220 21.48 -14.13 -12.09
C ARG A 220 21.02 -13.54 -10.75
N PHE A 221 20.39 -12.36 -10.78
CA PHE A 221 19.78 -11.73 -9.61
C PHE A 221 18.65 -12.60 -9.03
N ALA A 222 17.76 -13.14 -9.87
CA ALA A 222 16.71 -14.07 -9.46
C ALA A 222 17.28 -15.37 -8.84
N ILE A 223 18.38 -15.90 -9.38
CA ILE A 223 19.09 -17.06 -8.80
C ILE A 223 19.54 -16.75 -7.38
N VAL A 224 20.24 -15.62 -7.16
CA VAL A 224 20.72 -15.25 -5.82
C VAL A 224 19.55 -15.05 -4.86
N MET A 225 18.50 -14.33 -5.28
CA MET A 225 17.29 -14.13 -4.47
C MET A 225 16.59 -15.44 -4.09
N SER A 226 16.66 -16.46 -4.94
CA SER A 226 16.06 -17.78 -4.69
C SER A 226 16.79 -18.62 -3.61
N LEU A 227 17.96 -18.18 -3.14
CA LEU A 227 18.75 -18.89 -2.12
C LEU A 227 18.23 -18.66 -0.68
N ASP A 228 17.11 -17.97 -0.51
CA ASP A 228 16.46 -17.70 0.79
C ASP A 228 16.25 -18.95 1.65
N ARG A 229 15.78 -20.06 1.06
CA ARG A 229 15.61 -21.33 1.78
C ARG A 229 16.92 -22.03 2.11
N LEU A 230 17.95 -21.86 1.27
CA LEU A 230 19.28 -22.39 1.57
C LEU A 230 19.92 -21.65 2.75
N VAL A 231 19.69 -20.34 2.85
CA VAL A 231 20.11 -19.51 3.98
C VAL A 231 19.50 -19.99 5.29
N GLU A 232 18.21 -20.32 5.28
CA GLU A 232 17.50 -20.86 6.45
C GLU A 232 17.99 -22.26 6.85
N ASN A 233 18.16 -23.16 5.87
CA ASN A 233 18.45 -24.56 6.14
C ASN A 233 19.94 -24.83 6.42
N PHE A 234 20.84 -24.13 5.71
CA PHE A 234 22.29 -24.35 5.71
C PHE A 234 23.06 -23.02 5.79
N PRO A 235 22.87 -22.22 6.86
CA PRO A 235 23.38 -20.85 6.93
C PRO A 235 24.90 -20.73 6.73
N LYS A 236 25.69 -21.70 7.23
CA LYS A 236 27.17 -21.70 7.07
C LYS A 236 27.60 -21.90 5.61
N LEU A 237 26.92 -22.79 4.88
CA LEU A 237 27.20 -23.05 3.47
C LEU A 237 26.77 -21.85 2.62
N ALA A 238 25.53 -21.39 2.83
CA ALA A 238 24.99 -20.22 2.14
C ALA A 238 25.87 -18.99 2.35
N ARG A 239 26.33 -18.75 3.59
CA ARG A 239 27.25 -17.65 3.92
C ARG A 239 28.54 -17.69 3.09
N THR A 240 29.10 -18.87 2.84
CA THR A 240 30.33 -19.01 2.04
C THR A 240 30.08 -18.63 0.57
N VAL A 241 28.96 -19.08 0.01
CA VAL A 241 28.59 -18.80 -1.39
C VAL A 241 28.24 -17.32 -1.58
N LEU A 242 27.33 -16.79 -0.76
CA LEU A 242 26.87 -15.42 -0.85
C LEU A 242 28.00 -14.41 -0.61
N TYR A 243 28.94 -14.72 0.29
CA TYR A 243 30.09 -13.85 0.53
C TYR A 243 31.02 -13.76 -0.69
N ARG A 244 31.19 -14.85 -1.46
CA ARG A 244 31.94 -14.82 -2.73
C ARG A 244 31.25 -13.95 -3.78
N VAL A 245 29.93 -14.09 -3.91
CA VAL A 245 29.13 -13.25 -4.83
C VAL A 245 29.24 -11.78 -4.46
N TYR A 246 29.06 -11.44 -3.18
CA TYR A 246 29.23 -10.07 -2.68
C TYR A 246 30.65 -9.51 -2.90
N GLN A 247 31.68 -10.35 -2.77
CA GLN A 247 33.07 -9.94 -2.93
C GLN A 247 33.46 -9.65 -4.38
N ASN A 248 32.74 -10.18 -5.36
CA ASN A 248 33.01 -9.96 -6.77
C ASN A 248 32.62 -8.53 -7.19
N ASN A 249 33.60 -7.62 -7.25
CA ASN A 249 33.37 -6.23 -7.65
C ASN A 249 33.06 -6.07 -9.15
N ALA A 250 33.27 -7.11 -9.97
CA ALA A 250 32.95 -7.10 -11.40
C ALA A 250 31.50 -7.54 -11.68
N ASP A 251 30.73 -7.90 -10.63
CA ASP A 251 29.33 -8.26 -10.75
C ASP A 251 28.42 -7.03 -10.68
N VAL A 252 27.19 -7.17 -11.18
CA VAL A 252 26.18 -6.10 -11.14
C VAL A 252 25.70 -5.85 -9.70
N ASP A 253 25.29 -4.61 -9.44
CA ASP A 253 24.99 -4.15 -8.09
C ASP A 253 23.78 -4.86 -7.48
N GLU A 254 22.77 -5.22 -8.27
CA GLU A 254 21.57 -5.95 -7.84
C GLU A 254 21.94 -7.32 -7.26
N VAL A 255 22.81 -8.07 -7.95
CA VAL A 255 23.28 -9.39 -7.55
C VAL A 255 24.07 -9.31 -6.24
N ARG A 256 24.95 -8.30 -6.12
CA ARG A 256 25.77 -8.09 -4.92
C ARG A 256 24.95 -7.61 -3.74
N CYS A 257 23.97 -6.74 -3.99
CA CYS A 257 23.01 -6.25 -3.02
C CYS A 257 22.14 -7.40 -2.47
N ALA A 258 21.59 -8.23 -3.35
CA ALA A 258 20.84 -9.44 -2.99
C ALA A 258 21.67 -10.37 -2.09
N ALA A 259 22.94 -10.59 -2.45
CA ALA A 259 23.86 -11.40 -1.66
C ALA A 259 24.13 -10.81 -0.28
N ALA A 260 24.39 -9.50 -0.18
CA ALA A 260 24.59 -8.80 1.08
C ALA A 260 23.36 -8.86 2.00
N MET A 261 22.17 -8.67 1.43
CA MET A 261 20.89 -8.79 2.14
C MET A 261 20.70 -10.21 2.71
N LEU A 262 20.90 -11.24 1.89
CA LEU A 262 20.75 -12.63 2.31
C LEU A 262 21.83 -13.05 3.33
N LEU A 263 23.05 -12.49 3.23
CA LEU A 263 24.11 -12.75 4.20
C LEU A 263 23.71 -12.37 5.62
N MET A 264 23.03 -11.24 5.81
CA MET A 264 22.59 -10.78 7.13
C MET A 264 21.64 -11.78 7.80
N ARG A 265 20.85 -12.53 7.02
CA ARG A 265 19.96 -13.57 7.52
C ARG A 265 20.69 -14.84 7.96
N THR A 266 22.00 -14.95 7.73
CA THR A 266 22.82 -16.08 8.19
C THR A 266 23.45 -15.85 9.57
N SER A 267 23.18 -14.72 10.23
CA SER A 267 23.90 -14.26 11.44
C SER A 267 25.43 -14.26 11.23
N PRO A 268 25.95 -13.36 10.36
CA PRO A 268 27.37 -13.32 10.02
C PRO A 268 28.25 -13.04 11.25
N PRO A 269 29.46 -13.64 11.33
CA PRO A 269 30.40 -13.38 12.43
C PRO A 269 30.91 -11.95 12.39
N VAL A 270 31.31 -11.43 13.54
CA VAL A 270 31.84 -10.05 13.67
C VAL A 270 32.93 -9.71 12.66
N ALA A 271 33.92 -10.60 12.45
CA ALA A 271 35.02 -10.36 11.51
C ALA A 271 34.55 -10.21 10.05
N MET A 272 33.44 -10.86 9.68
CA MET A 272 32.84 -10.71 8.35
C MET A 272 32.14 -9.35 8.23
N LEU A 273 31.36 -8.96 9.23
CA LEU A 273 30.70 -7.65 9.25
C LEU A 273 31.71 -6.49 9.26
N GLN A 274 32.80 -6.63 10.01
CA GLN A 274 33.89 -5.65 10.02
C GLN A 274 34.51 -5.49 8.64
N ARG A 275 34.80 -6.59 7.92
CA ARG A 275 35.30 -6.53 6.53
C ARG A 275 34.29 -5.95 5.55
N MET A 276 33.01 -6.26 5.72
CA MET A 276 31.93 -5.67 4.91
C MET A 276 31.86 -4.16 5.15
N ALA A 277 31.99 -3.72 6.40
CA ALA A 277 32.01 -2.32 6.78
C ALA A 277 33.23 -1.59 6.20
N GLU A 278 34.44 -2.17 6.31
CA GLU A 278 35.66 -1.62 5.69
C GLU A 278 35.51 -1.47 4.17
N LYS A 279 34.84 -2.41 3.51
CA LYS A 279 34.60 -2.40 2.07
C LYS A 279 33.50 -1.42 1.63
N THR A 280 32.91 -0.65 2.56
CA THR A 280 32.03 0.48 2.18
C THR A 280 32.82 1.71 1.72
N ASP A 281 34.14 1.62 1.56
CA ASP A 281 34.98 2.72 1.08
C ASP A 281 34.61 3.24 -0.32
N GLU A 282 35.27 4.32 -0.74
CA GLU A 282 35.01 5.02 -2.02
C GLU A 282 35.28 4.17 -3.28
N ASN A 283 35.97 3.03 -3.15
CA ASN A 283 36.29 2.17 -4.30
C ASN A 283 35.18 1.16 -4.63
N ASN A 284 34.14 1.08 -3.79
CA ASN A 284 33.02 0.18 -4.00
C ASN A 284 31.81 0.94 -4.58
N SER A 285 30.88 0.21 -5.23
CA SER A 285 29.65 0.83 -5.75
C SER A 285 28.89 1.54 -4.62
N PRO A 286 28.46 2.80 -4.82
CA PRO A 286 27.62 3.52 -3.87
C PRO A 286 26.34 2.76 -3.50
N GLN A 287 25.73 2.04 -4.45
CA GLN A 287 24.52 1.24 -4.22
C GLN A 287 24.78 0.13 -3.19
N VAL A 288 25.85 -0.65 -3.41
CA VAL A 288 26.23 -1.74 -2.52
C VAL A 288 26.69 -1.21 -1.15
N SER A 289 27.46 -0.13 -1.13
CA SER A 289 27.93 0.51 0.10
C SER A 289 26.78 1.06 0.95
N ALA A 290 25.80 1.71 0.33
CA ALA A 290 24.59 2.21 1.01
C ALA A 290 23.75 1.09 1.62
N LEU A 291 23.58 -0.02 0.90
CA LEU A 291 22.85 -1.18 1.40
C LEU A 291 23.57 -1.82 2.59
N VAL A 292 24.88 -2.07 2.47
CA VAL A 292 25.67 -2.66 3.56
C VAL A 292 25.67 -1.75 4.79
N LYS A 293 25.81 -0.45 4.59
CA LYS A 293 25.75 0.54 5.67
C LYS A 293 24.41 0.50 6.39
N SER A 294 23.30 0.63 5.65
CA SER A 294 21.96 0.60 6.25
C SER A 294 21.65 -0.73 6.94
N LEU A 295 22.09 -1.87 6.39
CA LEU A 295 21.95 -3.18 7.02
C LEU A 295 22.69 -3.27 8.37
N ILE A 296 23.96 -2.84 8.42
CA ILE A 296 24.78 -2.91 9.65
C ILE A 296 24.27 -1.91 10.70
N GLU A 297 23.99 -0.66 10.31
CA GLU A 297 23.44 0.35 11.22
C GLU A 297 22.09 -0.09 11.78
N SER A 298 21.20 -0.56 10.90
CA SER A 298 19.88 -0.98 11.33
C SER A 298 19.93 -2.22 12.21
N ALA A 299 20.82 -3.19 11.92
CA ALA A 299 21.01 -4.37 12.78
C ALA A 299 21.59 -3.99 14.16
N ALA A 300 22.56 -3.06 14.20
CA ALA A 300 23.16 -2.58 15.44
C ALA A 300 22.14 -1.89 16.37
N ASN A 301 21.13 -1.25 15.78
CA ASN A 301 20.05 -0.55 16.46
C ASN A 301 18.87 -1.44 16.87
N THR A 302 18.88 -2.74 16.56
CA THR A 302 17.83 -3.67 17.03
C THR A 302 18.02 -4.08 18.49
N ASP A 303 16.88 -4.36 19.15
CA ASP A 303 16.83 -4.85 20.52
C ASP A 303 17.31 -6.31 20.65
N GLU A 304 17.96 -6.62 21.77
CA GLU A 304 18.42 -7.97 22.09
C GLU A 304 17.27 -8.79 22.72
N PHE A 305 16.49 -9.49 21.88
CA PHE A 305 15.36 -10.28 22.39
C PHE A 305 15.25 -11.72 21.86
N ASP A 306 15.98 -12.10 20.80
CA ASP A 306 15.86 -13.44 20.18
C ASP A 306 17.26 -14.03 19.90
N ASP A 307 17.31 -15.20 19.26
CA ASP A 307 18.53 -15.89 18.77
C ASP A 307 19.45 -15.01 17.92
N ASP A 308 18.95 -13.88 17.40
CA ASP A 308 19.71 -12.92 16.60
C ASP A 308 20.31 -11.76 17.41
N SER A 309 20.29 -11.84 18.75
CA SER A 309 21.10 -10.95 19.60
C SER A 309 22.57 -10.94 19.17
N GLU A 310 23.09 -12.06 18.67
CA GLU A 310 24.44 -12.16 18.11
C GLU A 310 24.63 -11.24 16.89
N LEU A 311 23.64 -11.13 16.00
CA LEU A 311 23.72 -10.24 14.84
C LEU A 311 23.80 -8.78 15.27
N ALA A 312 22.95 -8.37 16.22
CA ALA A 312 22.95 -7.00 16.75
C ALA A 312 24.29 -6.67 17.43
N GLN A 313 24.82 -7.57 18.25
CA GLN A 313 26.11 -7.41 18.92
C GLN A 313 27.27 -7.35 17.93
N ASN A 314 27.31 -8.26 16.95
CA ASN A 314 28.33 -8.29 15.90
C ASN A 314 28.27 -7.02 15.04
N ALA A 315 27.06 -6.53 14.73
CA ALA A 315 26.87 -5.31 13.96
C ALA A 315 27.39 -4.09 14.73
N ARG A 316 27.09 -3.95 16.03
CA ARG A 316 27.61 -2.84 16.87
C ARG A 316 29.15 -2.76 16.89
N ALA A 317 29.82 -3.90 16.80
CA ALA A 317 31.28 -3.96 16.71
C ALA A 317 31.82 -3.53 15.33
N ALA A 318 31.00 -3.58 14.27
CA ALA A 318 31.35 -3.17 12.91
C ALA A 318 30.93 -1.73 12.56
N VAL A 319 29.92 -1.15 13.24
CA VAL A 319 29.37 0.20 12.91
C VAL A 319 30.45 1.27 12.76
N LYS A 320 31.46 1.28 13.65
CA LYS A 320 32.52 2.31 13.64
C LYS A 320 33.49 2.22 12.45
N MET A 321 33.40 1.15 11.66
CA MET A 321 34.26 0.89 10.50
C MET A 321 33.54 1.21 9.18
N LEU A 322 32.27 1.59 9.24
CA LEU A 322 31.50 2.05 8.09
C LEU A 322 32.04 3.38 7.57
N ASN A 323 31.83 3.63 6.28
CA ASN A 323 32.14 4.92 5.69
C ASN A 323 31.30 6.06 6.33
N PRO A 324 31.81 7.30 6.29
CA PRO A 324 31.07 8.45 6.83
C PRO A 324 29.99 8.99 5.87
N ASN A 325 29.87 8.46 4.65
CA ASN A 325 28.99 9.01 3.62
C ASN A 325 27.50 8.83 3.96
N GLU A 326 26.69 9.86 3.79
CA GLU A 326 25.24 9.79 4.01
C GLU A 326 24.52 9.47 2.69
N TYR A 327 23.70 8.43 2.70
CA TYR A 327 22.98 7.95 1.53
C TYR A 327 21.48 8.31 1.64
N GLY A 328 20.92 8.90 0.59
CA GLY A 328 19.48 9.18 0.46
C GLY A 328 18.70 8.01 -0.17
N LEU A 329 17.43 8.24 -0.47
CA LEU A 329 16.51 7.25 -1.05
C LEU A 329 16.87 6.79 -2.48
N GLN A 330 17.73 7.54 -3.19
CA GLN A 330 18.26 7.14 -4.50
C GLN A 330 19.20 5.93 -4.43
N TYR A 331 19.65 5.55 -3.23
CA TYR A 331 20.52 4.41 -3.03
C TYR A 331 19.77 3.23 -2.41
N SER A 332 20.31 2.03 -2.67
CA SER A 332 19.82 0.79 -2.10
C SER A 332 19.91 0.81 -0.57
N SER A 333 18.86 0.38 0.11
CA SER A 333 18.79 0.44 1.57
C SER A 333 17.92 -0.66 2.16
N ALA A 334 18.20 -1.04 3.40
CA ALA A 334 17.42 -2.03 4.12
C ALA A 334 17.40 -1.76 5.62
N HIS A 335 16.25 -2.04 6.23
CA HIS A 335 15.97 -1.72 7.60
C HIS A 335 15.34 -2.92 8.32
N PHE A 336 15.84 -3.16 9.52
CA PHE A 336 15.31 -4.09 10.50
C PHE A 336 14.54 -3.33 11.57
N ARG A 337 13.33 -3.79 11.87
CA ARG A 337 12.53 -3.37 13.01
C ARG A 337 12.12 -4.61 13.78
N GLN A 338 12.39 -4.60 15.08
CA GLN A 338 12.05 -5.70 15.97
C GLN A 338 11.13 -5.21 17.06
N TYR A 339 10.20 -6.06 17.43
CA TYR A 339 9.30 -5.88 18.55
C TYR A 339 9.21 -7.17 19.35
N ALA A 340 9.06 -7.02 20.66
CA ALA A 340 9.22 -8.10 21.61
C ALA A 340 8.35 -7.89 22.85
N MET A 341 7.65 -8.94 23.27
CA MET A 341 6.91 -8.97 24.53
C MET A 341 7.56 -10.01 25.43
N LYS A 342 8.40 -9.53 26.36
CA LYS A 342 9.16 -10.39 27.28
C LYS A 342 8.26 -11.30 28.10
N GLU A 343 7.11 -10.79 28.53
CA GLU A 343 6.18 -11.51 29.41
C GLU A 343 5.45 -12.64 28.68
N LEU A 344 5.33 -12.56 27.36
CA LEU A 344 4.57 -13.51 26.54
C LEU A 344 5.46 -14.42 25.69
N ASP A 345 6.77 -14.20 25.69
CA ASP A 345 7.74 -14.89 24.81
C ASP A 345 7.33 -14.82 23.32
N ILE A 346 6.90 -13.61 22.90
CA ILE A 346 6.48 -13.32 21.54
C ILE A 346 7.39 -12.25 20.96
N SER A 347 7.93 -12.52 19.78
CA SER A 347 8.71 -11.55 19.01
C SER A 347 8.17 -11.41 17.59
N TYR A 348 8.31 -10.21 17.04
CA TYR A 348 8.07 -9.93 15.63
C TYR A 348 9.27 -9.17 15.09
N ARG A 349 9.73 -9.54 13.90
CA ARG A 349 10.74 -8.76 13.18
C ARG A 349 10.26 -8.48 11.77
N LEU A 350 10.20 -7.21 11.46
CA LEU A 350 10.00 -6.69 10.12
C LEU A 350 11.37 -6.37 9.51
N GLN A 351 11.67 -6.94 8.36
CA GLN A 351 12.80 -6.54 7.54
C GLN A 351 12.23 -6.02 6.21
N ALA A 352 12.45 -4.75 5.93
CA ALA A 352 12.04 -4.11 4.68
C ALA A 352 13.26 -3.52 3.99
N GLY A 353 13.29 -3.55 2.66
CA GLY A 353 14.37 -2.91 1.92
C GLY A 353 14.08 -2.82 0.44
N GLN A 354 14.97 -2.10 -0.23
CA GLN A 354 14.93 -1.83 -1.66
C GLN A 354 16.32 -1.93 -2.28
N ILE A 355 16.34 -2.32 -3.55
CA ILE A 355 17.48 -2.14 -4.46
C ILE A 355 17.07 -1.01 -5.41
N ALA A 356 17.77 0.13 -5.29
CA ALA A 356 17.44 1.31 -6.07
C ALA A 356 17.67 1.06 -7.57
N SER A 357 16.90 1.76 -8.40
CA SER A 357 17.16 1.80 -9.83
C SER A 357 18.11 2.95 -10.15
N ASP A 358 19.04 2.73 -11.08
CA ASP A 358 19.91 3.80 -11.54
C ASP A 358 19.18 4.79 -12.49
N ASN A 359 18.04 4.37 -13.03
CA ASN A 359 17.34 5.10 -14.07
C ASN A 359 15.93 5.58 -13.68
N HIS A 360 15.32 5.08 -12.59
CA HIS A 360 13.96 5.42 -12.19
C HIS A 360 13.83 5.67 -10.67
N PRO A 361 12.94 6.56 -10.19
CA PRO A 361 12.71 6.77 -8.76
C PRO A 361 12.11 5.56 -8.03
N VAL A 362 11.40 4.70 -8.76
CA VAL A 362 10.89 3.43 -8.22
C VAL A 362 12.02 2.38 -8.28
N PRO A 363 12.34 1.70 -7.17
CA PRO A 363 13.43 0.74 -7.11
C PRO A 363 13.20 -0.48 -8.02
N THR A 364 14.27 -1.07 -8.56
CA THR A 364 14.21 -2.30 -9.38
C THR A 364 13.76 -3.50 -8.56
N GLY A 365 14.00 -3.51 -7.25
CA GLY A 365 13.49 -4.54 -6.36
C GLY A 365 13.14 -4.02 -4.98
N ALA A 366 12.13 -4.62 -4.36
CA ALA A 366 11.81 -4.35 -2.96
C ALA A 366 11.30 -5.62 -2.27
N TRP A 367 11.50 -5.69 -0.97
CA TRP A 367 11.06 -6.82 -0.16
C TRP A 367 10.51 -6.40 1.20
N LEU A 368 9.64 -7.27 1.71
CA LEU A 368 9.08 -7.22 3.04
C LEU A 368 9.09 -8.63 3.63
N HIS A 369 9.95 -8.86 4.61
CA HIS A 369 10.01 -10.10 5.37
C HIS A 369 9.44 -9.88 6.77
N TRP A 370 8.44 -10.67 7.10
CA TRP A 370 7.75 -10.65 8.38
C TRP A 370 8.05 -11.95 9.12
N HIS A 371 8.88 -11.85 10.15
CA HIS A 371 9.22 -12.97 11.03
C HIS A 371 8.39 -12.88 12.30
N GLU A 372 7.68 -13.96 12.63
CA GLU A 372 6.96 -14.11 13.89
C GLU A 372 7.61 -15.21 14.71
N ASN A 373 7.84 -14.97 15.99
CA ASN A 373 8.18 -16.00 16.96
C ASN A 373 7.07 -16.03 18.02
N LEU A 374 6.36 -17.15 18.10
CA LEU A 374 5.26 -17.36 19.04
C LEU A 374 5.65 -18.48 20.02
N GLY A 375 6.39 -18.15 21.09
CA GLY A 375 6.87 -19.12 22.08
C GLY A 375 7.70 -20.25 21.46
N GLY A 376 8.60 -19.91 20.53
CA GLY A 376 9.45 -20.85 19.79
C GLY A 376 8.89 -21.30 18.43
N LEU A 377 7.60 -21.06 18.14
CA LEU A 377 7.04 -21.30 16.81
C LEU A 377 7.40 -20.14 15.87
N LYS A 378 8.45 -20.35 15.07
CA LYS A 378 8.91 -19.38 14.08
C LYS A 378 8.09 -19.47 12.78
N ARG A 379 7.66 -18.33 12.25
CA ARG A 379 6.97 -18.19 10.96
C ARG A 379 7.59 -17.07 10.16
N LEU A 380 7.65 -17.25 8.85
CA LEU A 380 8.12 -16.25 7.91
C LEU A 380 7.07 -16.06 6.81
N SER A 381 6.60 -14.83 6.68
CA SER A 381 5.88 -14.33 5.50
C SER A 381 6.80 -13.41 4.72
N SER A 382 6.85 -13.59 3.40
CA SER A 382 7.77 -12.84 2.54
C SER A 382 7.01 -12.34 1.33
N TYR A 383 7.20 -11.07 1.02
CA TYR A 383 6.68 -10.39 -0.16
C TYR A 383 7.86 -9.72 -0.85
N HIS A 384 8.01 -9.91 -2.15
CA HIS A 384 9.01 -9.16 -2.90
C HIS A 384 8.61 -9.03 -4.35
N TYR A 385 9.13 -7.99 -4.98
CA TYR A 385 9.17 -7.88 -6.42
C TYR A 385 10.59 -7.59 -6.86
N ILE A 386 10.93 -8.07 -8.04
CA ILE A 386 12.16 -7.69 -8.73
C ILE A 386 11.85 -7.49 -10.22
N VAL A 387 12.49 -6.49 -10.82
CA VAL A 387 12.38 -6.11 -12.22
C VAL A 387 13.78 -5.82 -12.73
N SER A 388 14.07 -6.24 -13.96
CA SER A 388 15.31 -5.97 -14.70
C SER A 388 15.59 -4.48 -14.87
N ASN A 389 14.64 -3.74 -15.44
CA ASN A 389 14.76 -2.31 -15.72
C ASN A 389 13.42 -1.61 -15.54
N MET A 390 13.36 -0.68 -14.59
CA MET A 390 12.11 -0.03 -14.21
C MET A 390 11.65 1.01 -15.23
N ASP A 391 12.55 1.82 -15.80
CA ASP A 391 12.20 2.74 -16.89
C ASP A 391 11.64 1.98 -18.09
N ALA A 392 12.32 0.92 -18.53
CA ALA A 392 11.88 0.13 -19.69
C ALA A 392 10.53 -0.54 -19.44
N LEU A 393 10.23 -0.98 -18.21
CA LEU A 393 8.92 -1.49 -17.84
C LEU A 393 7.84 -0.41 -17.96
N PHE A 394 8.07 0.79 -17.41
CA PHE A 394 7.11 1.89 -17.52
C PHE A 394 6.97 2.39 -18.96
N ASP A 395 8.05 2.50 -19.73
CA ASP A 395 8.01 2.83 -21.15
C ASP A 395 7.20 1.80 -21.95
N LEU A 396 7.40 0.49 -21.70
CA LEU A 396 6.59 -0.55 -22.33
C LEU A 396 5.10 -0.38 -21.98
N LEU A 397 4.78 -0.18 -20.70
CA LEU A 397 3.40 -0.01 -20.24
C LEU A 397 2.75 1.25 -20.81
N ASP A 398 3.45 2.39 -20.79
CA ASP A 398 2.97 3.67 -21.31
C ASP A 398 2.77 3.59 -22.83
N ASN A 399 3.68 2.94 -23.55
CA ASN A 399 3.50 2.67 -24.99
C ASN A 399 2.29 1.78 -25.27
N LYS A 400 1.81 0.96 -24.32
CA LYS A 400 0.58 0.19 -24.47
C LYS A 400 -0.68 0.99 -24.15
N VAL A 401 -0.62 2.20 -23.59
CA VAL A 401 -1.82 2.97 -23.21
C VAL A 401 -1.93 4.23 -24.06
N MET A 402 -3.02 4.34 -24.82
CA MET A 402 -3.30 5.56 -25.58
C MET A 402 -4.10 6.56 -24.75
N THR A 403 -3.52 7.73 -24.50
CA THR A 403 -4.17 8.77 -23.70
C THR A 403 -5.37 9.39 -24.42
N VAL A 404 -6.31 9.96 -23.66
CA VAL A 404 -7.50 10.64 -24.21
C VAL A 404 -7.10 11.82 -25.10
N GLU A 405 -6.01 12.52 -24.79
CA GLU A 405 -5.52 13.63 -25.61
C GLU A 405 -4.95 13.19 -26.95
N GLU A 406 -4.18 12.09 -26.97
CA GLU A 406 -3.63 11.50 -28.20
C GLU A 406 -4.77 11.00 -29.10
N GLN A 407 -5.75 10.31 -28.53
CA GLN A 407 -6.95 9.90 -29.25
C GLN A 407 -7.71 11.12 -29.83
N LYS A 408 -7.87 12.21 -29.06
CA LYS A 408 -8.48 13.46 -29.55
C LYS A 408 -7.65 14.12 -30.65
N LYS A 409 -6.31 14.05 -30.59
CA LYS A 409 -5.39 14.59 -31.60
C LYS A 409 -5.47 13.77 -32.89
N GLU A 410 -5.46 12.44 -32.81
CA GLU A 410 -5.66 11.55 -33.95
C GLU A 410 -7.01 11.79 -34.61
N TRP A 411 -8.11 11.81 -33.85
CA TRP A 411 -9.45 12.10 -34.37
C TRP A 411 -9.52 13.49 -35.06
N ARG A 412 -8.81 14.50 -34.52
CA ARG A 412 -8.69 15.84 -35.14
C ARG A 412 -7.81 15.83 -36.40
N GLN A 413 -6.82 14.95 -36.50
CA GLN A 413 -5.98 14.80 -37.68
C GLN A 413 -6.68 14.02 -38.80
N GLU A 414 -7.40 12.95 -38.47
CA GLU A 414 -8.23 12.19 -39.42
C GLU A 414 -9.38 13.02 -40.00
N SER A 415 -10.03 13.85 -39.17
CA SER A 415 -11.05 14.82 -39.64
C SER A 415 -10.47 15.96 -40.48
N ARG A 416 -9.16 16.24 -40.39
CA ARG A 416 -8.44 17.17 -41.29
C ARG A 416 -7.99 16.48 -42.58
N GLN A 417 -7.56 15.22 -42.54
CA GLN A 417 -7.18 14.43 -43.72
C GLN A 417 -8.39 14.14 -44.63
N SER A 418 -9.58 13.90 -44.06
CA SER A 418 -10.83 13.76 -44.84
C SER A 418 -11.29 15.04 -45.55
N ARG A 419 -10.78 16.23 -45.18
CA ARG A 419 -11.03 17.50 -45.89
C ARG A 419 -9.85 17.95 -46.79
N ALA A 420 -8.68 17.33 -46.69
CA ALA A 420 -7.48 17.70 -47.45
C ALA A 420 -7.19 16.80 -48.67
N ASN A 421 -7.81 15.62 -48.76
CA ASN A 421 -7.56 14.63 -49.82
C ASN A 421 -8.18 14.96 -51.20
N GLU A 422 -8.85 16.10 -51.40
CA GLU A 422 -9.25 16.56 -52.76
C GLU A 422 -8.38 17.70 -53.31
N LYS A 423 -7.47 18.30 -52.53
CA LYS A 423 -6.66 19.44 -52.99
C LYS A 423 -5.16 19.34 -52.73
N GLN A 424 -4.68 18.31 -52.03
CA GLN A 424 -3.25 18.17 -51.72
C GLN A 424 -2.55 16.98 -52.40
N GLU A 425 -3.19 16.29 -53.35
CA GLU A 425 -2.54 15.22 -54.14
C GLU A 425 -1.70 15.74 -55.32
N LYS A 426 -1.60 17.07 -55.51
CA LYS A 426 -0.75 17.69 -56.55
C LYS A 426 0.34 18.63 -56.03
N ALA A 427 0.50 18.79 -54.71
CA ALA A 427 1.43 19.78 -54.15
C ALA A 427 2.42 19.25 -53.08
N SER A 428 2.40 17.98 -52.72
CA SER A 428 3.36 17.42 -51.76
C SER A 428 4.06 16.19 -52.32
N LYS A 429 4.95 16.42 -53.28
CA LYS A 429 6.03 15.49 -53.68
C LYS A 429 7.44 16.07 -53.45
N GLU A 430 7.57 17.08 -52.60
CA GLU A 430 8.85 17.73 -52.28
C GLU A 430 8.98 18.15 -50.81
N GLN A 431 8.47 17.33 -49.87
CA GLN A 431 8.71 17.60 -48.45
C GLN A 431 8.96 16.36 -47.59
N ASP A 432 9.64 15.36 -48.16
CA ASP A 432 10.46 14.42 -47.39
C ASP A 432 11.87 15.02 -47.23
N ASN A 433 11.97 15.98 -46.30
CA ASN A 433 13.20 16.40 -45.64
C ASN A 433 12.82 17.31 -44.48
N LYS A 434 12.11 16.77 -43.49
CA LYS A 434 12.20 17.35 -42.15
C LYS A 434 13.62 17.07 -41.68
N ALA A 435 14.46 18.10 -41.75
CA ALA A 435 15.74 18.12 -41.09
C ALA A 435 15.57 17.58 -39.67
N GLU A 436 16.28 16.51 -39.33
CA GLU A 436 16.44 16.05 -37.96
C GLU A 436 16.64 17.27 -37.07
N GLN A 437 15.85 17.38 -36.00
CA GLN A 437 16.04 18.43 -35.01
C GLN A 437 17.53 18.54 -34.68
N LYS A 438 18.05 19.77 -34.71
CA LYS A 438 19.48 20.08 -34.52
C LYS A 438 20.06 19.49 -33.23
N TRP A 439 19.20 19.17 -32.26
CA TRP A 439 19.50 18.62 -30.94
C TRP A 439 18.53 17.47 -30.56
N SER A 440 18.36 16.45 -31.41
CA SER A 440 17.68 15.23 -30.98
C SER A 440 18.61 14.37 -30.11
N THR A 441 18.06 13.67 -29.12
CA THR A 441 18.80 12.75 -28.24
C THR A 441 19.62 11.73 -29.04
N GLY A 442 19.04 11.15 -30.10
CA GLY A 442 19.75 10.21 -30.97
C GLY A 442 20.91 10.84 -31.77
N ARG A 443 20.81 12.12 -32.16
CA ARG A 443 21.90 12.84 -32.84
C ARG A 443 22.97 13.29 -31.85
N ILE A 444 22.59 13.68 -30.63
CA ILE A 444 23.52 13.97 -29.53
C ILE A 444 24.29 12.71 -29.14
N ALA A 445 23.61 11.56 -29.01
CA ALA A 445 24.25 10.27 -28.74
C ALA A 445 25.25 9.90 -29.86
N LYS A 446 24.87 10.01 -31.13
CA LYS A 446 25.79 9.80 -32.27
C LYS A 446 26.95 10.80 -32.31
N LEU A 447 26.72 12.07 -31.98
CA LEU A 447 27.76 13.10 -31.94
C LEU A 447 28.75 12.88 -30.78
N LEU A 448 28.25 12.36 -29.66
CA LEU A 448 29.05 11.99 -28.48
C LEU A 448 29.61 10.56 -28.58
N ASN A 449 29.35 9.86 -29.69
CA ASN A 449 29.77 8.48 -29.92
C ASN A 449 29.33 7.52 -28.79
N ILE A 450 28.12 7.75 -28.26
CA ILE A 450 27.46 6.91 -27.27
C ILE A 450 26.82 5.75 -28.02
N ASP A 451 27.37 4.54 -27.84
CA ASP A 451 26.72 3.32 -28.29
C ASP A 451 25.43 3.13 -27.48
N PRO A 452 24.25 2.99 -28.13
CA PRO A 452 23.05 2.62 -27.39
C PRO A 452 23.28 1.25 -26.77
N GLU A 453 23.15 1.14 -25.45
CA GLU A 453 23.07 -0.16 -24.79
C GLU A 453 21.91 -0.93 -25.43
N ASP A 454 22.14 -2.19 -25.82
CA ASP A 454 21.09 -3.08 -26.29
C ASP A 454 19.97 -3.06 -25.24
N VAL A 455 18.73 -2.77 -25.67
CA VAL A 455 17.59 -2.68 -24.75
C VAL A 455 17.44 -4.04 -24.07
N GLU A 456 17.88 -4.15 -22.82
CA GLU A 456 17.73 -5.37 -22.04
C GLU A 456 16.25 -5.76 -22.03
N GLN A 457 15.96 -7.04 -22.30
CA GLN A 457 14.62 -7.57 -22.19
C GLN A 457 14.07 -7.25 -20.79
N VAL A 458 12.88 -6.68 -20.72
CA VAL A 458 12.14 -6.46 -19.48
C VAL A 458 11.68 -7.81 -18.97
N GLU A 459 12.32 -8.25 -17.89
CA GLU A 459 11.96 -9.40 -17.09
C GLU A 459 11.57 -8.95 -15.68
N GLY A 460 10.60 -9.61 -15.07
CA GLY A 460 10.21 -9.32 -13.68
C GLY A 460 9.41 -10.43 -13.02
N GLN A 461 9.50 -10.50 -11.70
CA GLN A 461 8.71 -11.44 -10.88
C GLN A 461 8.14 -10.80 -9.61
N LEU A 462 6.96 -11.28 -9.23
CA LEU A 462 6.25 -10.96 -8.00
C LEU A 462 6.10 -12.22 -7.15
N TRP A 463 6.56 -12.15 -5.91
CA TRP A 463 6.34 -13.19 -4.90
C TRP A 463 5.35 -12.68 -3.86
N LEU A 464 4.17 -13.33 -3.83
CA LEU A 464 3.03 -12.92 -3.02
C LEU A 464 2.53 -14.07 -2.15
N GLU A 465 2.05 -13.78 -0.94
CA GLU A 465 1.33 -14.75 -0.12
C GLU A 465 -0.17 -14.45 -0.15
N ILE A 466 -0.93 -15.25 -0.91
CA ILE A 466 -2.38 -15.13 -1.10
C ILE A 466 -3.05 -16.32 -0.41
N PHE A 467 -4.06 -16.06 0.43
CA PHE A 467 -4.79 -17.09 1.22
C PHE A 467 -3.88 -18.06 2.00
N ASN A 468 -2.79 -17.53 2.59
CA ASN A 468 -1.77 -18.31 3.32
C ASN A 468 -0.97 -19.30 2.44
N ALA A 469 -0.90 -19.05 1.13
CA ALA A 469 -0.11 -19.84 0.19
C ALA A 469 0.76 -18.95 -0.72
N PRO A 470 2.03 -19.32 -0.96
CA PRO A 470 2.93 -18.56 -1.82
C PRO A 470 2.53 -18.69 -3.29
N HIS A 471 2.57 -17.58 -4.01
CA HIS A 471 2.34 -17.48 -5.45
C HIS A 471 3.50 -16.71 -6.07
N LEU A 472 3.97 -17.20 -7.22
CA LEU A 472 4.95 -16.54 -8.07
C LEU A 472 4.23 -16.13 -9.34
N ILE A 473 4.34 -14.85 -9.70
CA ILE A 473 3.93 -14.33 -11.00
C ILE A 473 5.21 -13.86 -11.68
N ALA A 474 5.61 -14.53 -12.75
CA ALA A 474 6.71 -14.10 -13.60
C ALA A 474 6.13 -13.43 -14.85
N PHE A 475 6.84 -12.45 -15.38
CA PHE A 475 6.47 -11.73 -16.59
C PHE A 475 7.71 -11.29 -17.37
N ASP A 476 7.50 -11.03 -18.65
CA ASP A 476 8.49 -10.52 -19.59
C ASP A 476 7.86 -9.53 -20.60
N ASN A 477 8.61 -9.08 -21.60
CA ASN A 477 8.10 -8.24 -22.70
C ASN A 477 6.85 -8.84 -23.37
N ASN A 478 6.86 -10.14 -23.67
CA ASN A 478 5.75 -10.80 -24.37
C ASN A 478 4.48 -10.76 -23.52
N THR A 479 4.64 -10.96 -22.20
CA THR A 479 3.54 -10.88 -21.24
C THR A 479 2.89 -9.49 -21.25
N ILE A 480 3.69 -8.43 -21.34
CA ILE A 480 3.22 -7.04 -21.42
C ILE A 480 2.62 -6.75 -22.80
N ASP A 481 3.20 -7.27 -23.87
CA ASP A 481 2.71 -7.13 -25.25
C ASP A 481 1.34 -7.79 -25.45
N GLU A 482 1.03 -8.85 -24.71
CA GLU A 482 -0.28 -9.51 -24.75
C GLU A 482 -1.37 -8.80 -23.92
N LEU A 483 -0.98 -7.87 -23.04
CA LEU A 483 -1.89 -7.17 -22.12
C LEU A 483 -3.10 -6.50 -22.82
N PRO A 484 -2.95 -5.79 -23.96
CA PRO A 484 -4.08 -5.21 -24.66
C PRO A 484 -5.13 -6.25 -25.08
N ARG A 485 -4.70 -7.45 -25.51
CA ARG A 485 -5.60 -8.55 -25.90
C ARG A 485 -6.35 -9.12 -24.69
N VAL A 486 -5.65 -9.28 -23.57
CA VAL A 486 -6.26 -9.73 -22.30
C VAL A 486 -7.32 -8.74 -21.83
N ILE A 487 -7.01 -7.43 -21.86
CA ILE A 487 -7.96 -6.37 -21.50
C ILE A 487 -9.14 -6.32 -22.47
N LYS A 488 -8.93 -6.46 -23.77
CA LYS A 488 -10.01 -6.52 -24.77
C LYS A 488 -10.97 -7.68 -24.52
N LYS A 489 -10.43 -8.86 -24.19
CA LYS A 489 -11.25 -10.02 -23.79
C LYS A 489 -12.05 -9.73 -22.52
N PHE A 490 -11.42 -9.14 -21.51
CA PHE A 490 -12.10 -8.73 -20.29
C PHE A 490 -13.22 -7.71 -20.56
N MET A 491 -12.96 -6.68 -21.39
CA MET A 491 -13.96 -5.68 -21.78
C MET A 491 -15.14 -6.31 -22.54
N LYS A 492 -14.90 -7.35 -23.34
CA LYS A 492 -15.95 -8.11 -24.01
C LYS A 492 -16.84 -8.88 -23.03
N ASP A 493 -16.23 -9.49 -22.02
CA ASP A 493 -16.99 -10.17 -20.96
C ASP A 493 -17.79 -9.16 -20.12
N LEU A 494 -17.21 -7.98 -19.86
CA LEU A 494 -17.83 -6.87 -19.14
C LEU A 494 -18.96 -6.18 -19.92
N GLU A 495 -18.94 -6.15 -21.25
CA GLU A 495 -20.04 -5.62 -22.08
C GLU A 495 -21.33 -6.44 -21.90
N VAL A 496 -21.21 -7.76 -21.70
CA VAL A 496 -22.37 -8.65 -21.56
C VAL A 496 -22.82 -8.74 -20.11
N ASN A 497 -21.97 -9.30 -19.25
CA ASN A 497 -22.12 -9.40 -17.79
C ASN A 497 -20.92 -10.22 -17.28
N TRP A 498 -19.93 -9.53 -16.71
CA TRP A 498 -18.78 -10.17 -16.10
C TRP A 498 -19.10 -10.51 -14.65
N SER A 499 -19.01 -11.79 -14.31
CA SER A 499 -19.31 -12.27 -12.96
C SER A 499 -18.14 -13.03 -12.37
N VAL A 500 -17.80 -12.75 -11.12
CA VAL A 500 -16.81 -13.49 -10.35
C VAL A 500 -17.41 -13.87 -9.01
N ASN A 501 -17.33 -15.16 -8.67
CA ASN A 501 -17.68 -15.68 -7.36
C ASN A 501 -16.48 -16.45 -6.79
N ILE A 502 -15.81 -15.83 -5.82
CA ILE A 502 -14.69 -16.42 -5.10
C ILE A 502 -15.15 -16.68 -3.67
N THR A 503 -15.33 -17.95 -3.32
CA THR A 503 -15.48 -18.40 -1.93
C THR A 503 -14.26 -19.23 -1.57
N LYS A 504 -13.45 -18.73 -0.62
CA LYS A 504 -12.28 -19.42 -0.08
C LYS A 504 -12.39 -19.53 1.43
N VAL A 505 -12.28 -20.74 1.95
CA VAL A 505 -12.06 -20.96 3.39
C VAL A 505 -10.68 -21.57 3.59
N TYR A 506 -9.86 -20.96 4.44
CA TYR A 506 -8.52 -21.45 4.70
C TYR A 506 -8.15 -21.22 6.15
N GLN A 507 -7.18 -21.98 6.63
CA GLN A 507 -6.66 -21.84 7.96
C GLN A 507 -5.48 -20.86 7.94
N GLN A 508 -5.52 -19.79 8.72
CA GLN A 508 -4.38 -18.86 8.83
C GLN A 508 -3.31 -19.39 9.79
N GLY A 509 -3.73 -19.98 10.91
CA GLY A 509 -2.84 -20.58 11.89
C GLY A 509 -3.40 -21.87 12.46
N LEU A 510 -2.55 -22.89 12.59
CA LEU A 510 -2.88 -24.14 13.26
C LEU A 510 -1.71 -24.53 14.15
N VAL A 511 -1.98 -24.71 15.44
CA VAL A 511 -1.06 -25.29 16.41
C VAL A 511 -1.82 -26.35 17.17
N THR A 512 -1.23 -27.52 17.37
CA THR A 512 -1.81 -28.57 18.22
C THR A 512 -0.69 -29.25 18.98
N VAL A 513 -0.77 -29.20 20.30
CA VAL A 513 0.12 -29.88 21.23
C VAL A 513 -0.72 -30.91 21.97
N ALA A 514 -0.24 -32.15 22.03
CA ALA A 514 -0.90 -33.22 22.75
C ALA A 514 0.14 -34.00 23.57
N MET A 515 -0.17 -34.29 24.83
CA MET A 515 0.69 -35.01 25.75
C MET A 515 -0.16 -35.68 26.84
N PRO A 516 0.30 -36.75 27.49
CA PRO A 516 -0.37 -37.30 28.66
C PRO A 516 -0.16 -36.40 29.87
N LEU A 517 -1.19 -36.23 30.70
CA LEU A 517 -1.07 -35.66 32.05
C LEU A 517 -0.44 -36.67 33.00
N GLU A 518 -0.03 -36.22 34.20
CA GLU A 518 0.44 -37.11 35.29
C GLU A 518 -0.63 -38.16 35.67
N THR A 519 -1.91 -37.80 35.51
CA THR A 519 -3.05 -38.72 35.69
C THR A 519 -3.17 -39.77 34.58
N GLY A 520 -2.38 -39.67 33.51
CA GLY A 520 -2.46 -40.50 32.30
C GLY A 520 -3.50 -40.00 31.28
N PHE A 521 -4.28 -38.96 31.58
CA PHE A 521 -5.30 -38.47 30.65
C PHE A 521 -4.68 -37.69 29.47
N PRO A 522 -5.22 -37.85 28.24
CA PRO A 522 -4.74 -37.08 27.09
C PRO A 522 -5.06 -35.59 27.24
N PHE A 523 -4.03 -34.76 27.37
CA PHE A 523 -4.11 -33.31 27.29
C PHE A 523 -3.98 -32.85 25.84
N THR A 524 -4.73 -31.80 25.50
CA THR A 524 -4.67 -31.13 24.19
C THR A 524 -4.71 -29.62 24.35
N PHE A 525 -3.73 -28.94 23.76
CA PHE A 525 -3.78 -27.51 23.45
C PHE A 525 -3.91 -27.34 21.95
N SER A 526 -4.86 -26.54 21.49
CA SER A 526 -5.02 -26.27 20.06
C SER A 526 -5.43 -24.83 19.81
N THR A 527 -4.75 -24.20 18.86
CA THR A 527 -5.13 -22.90 18.29
C THR A 527 -5.50 -23.11 16.83
N GLN A 528 -6.70 -22.69 16.45
CA GLN A 528 -7.21 -22.79 15.09
C GLN A 528 -7.72 -21.43 14.63
N SER A 529 -7.32 -20.97 13.44
CA SER A 529 -7.82 -19.70 12.88
C SER A 529 -8.43 -19.85 11.48
N PRO A 530 -9.63 -20.44 11.35
CA PRO A 530 -10.29 -20.54 10.06
C PRO A 530 -10.77 -19.16 9.61
N THR A 531 -10.57 -18.86 8.33
CA THR A 531 -10.89 -17.58 7.70
C THR A 531 -11.66 -17.84 6.41
N LEU A 532 -12.80 -17.18 6.26
CA LEU A 532 -13.63 -17.14 5.06
C LEU A 532 -13.40 -15.79 4.37
N VAL A 533 -13.05 -15.86 3.09
CA VAL A 533 -13.10 -14.74 2.16
C VAL A 533 -14.13 -15.09 1.10
N LYS A 534 -15.13 -14.24 0.95
CA LYS A 534 -16.13 -14.34 -0.11
C LYS A 534 -16.19 -13.01 -0.86
N LEU A 535 -16.02 -13.08 -2.18
CA LEU A 535 -16.14 -11.96 -3.10
C LEU A 535 -17.06 -12.39 -4.24
N GLU A 536 -18.24 -11.79 -4.30
CA GLU A 536 -19.16 -11.91 -5.41
C GLU A 536 -19.27 -10.55 -6.10
N VAL A 537 -18.96 -10.52 -7.39
CA VAL A 537 -19.06 -9.32 -8.22
C VAL A 537 -19.80 -9.70 -9.48
N ASP A 538 -20.91 -9.03 -9.77
CA ASP A 538 -21.58 -9.06 -11.06
C ASP A 538 -21.54 -7.65 -11.63
N ALA A 539 -20.78 -7.44 -12.71
CA ALA A 539 -20.55 -6.13 -13.28
C ALA A 539 -20.81 -6.11 -14.79
N SER A 540 -21.36 -5.01 -15.25
CA SER A 540 -21.51 -4.70 -16.67
C SER A 540 -21.04 -3.28 -16.95
N ALA A 541 -20.47 -3.06 -18.14
CA ALA A 541 -20.02 -1.75 -18.56
C ALA A 541 -20.40 -1.46 -20.01
N GLU A 542 -20.99 -0.29 -20.24
CA GLU A 542 -21.20 0.27 -21.56
C GLU A 542 -20.17 1.38 -21.82
N THR A 543 -19.39 1.25 -22.89
CA THR A 543 -18.32 2.21 -23.23
C THR A 543 -18.56 2.87 -24.58
N LYS A 544 -18.11 4.13 -24.72
CA LYS A 544 -18.07 4.87 -25.98
C LYS A 544 -16.66 5.45 -26.21
N PRO A 545 -15.97 5.14 -27.32
CA PRO A 545 -16.32 4.09 -28.30
C PRO A 545 -16.38 2.68 -27.65
N ASN A 546 -17.03 1.73 -28.33
CA ASN A 546 -17.22 0.38 -27.78
C ASN A 546 -15.90 -0.40 -27.84
N MET A 547 -15.30 -0.58 -26.65
CA MET A 547 -14.02 -1.23 -26.45
C MET A 547 -14.00 -2.72 -26.81
N ALA A 548 -15.16 -3.39 -26.86
CA ALA A 548 -15.27 -4.82 -27.15
C ALA A 548 -15.38 -5.13 -28.65
N ARG A 549 -15.88 -4.20 -29.48
CA ARG A 549 -16.33 -4.51 -30.85
C ARG A 549 -15.57 -3.87 -32.00
N LYS A 550 -15.08 -2.62 -31.92
CA LYS A 550 -14.27 -2.05 -33.02
C LYS A 550 -13.47 -0.81 -32.62
N PRO A 551 -12.33 -0.58 -33.33
CA PRO A 551 -11.68 0.70 -33.46
C PRO A 551 -12.44 1.61 -34.44
N ALA A 552 -12.49 2.90 -34.15
CA ALA A 552 -12.89 3.89 -35.14
C ALA A 552 -11.69 4.17 -36.05
N GLY A 553 -11.51 3.37 -37.13
CA GLY A 553 -10.44 3.52 -38.14
C GLY A 553 -9.69 2.21 -38.44
N HIS A 554 -9.58 1.79 -39.71
CA HIS A 554 -8.94 0.53 -40.17
C HIS A 554 -7.40 0.67 -40.32
N PRO A 555 -6.58 -0.41 -40.36
CA PRO A 555 -6.90 -1.83 -40.57
C PRO A 555 -6.79 -2.73 -39.33
N GLU A 556 -7.28 -3.96 -39.49
CA GLU A 556 -7.66 -4.96 -38.46
C GLU A 556 -6.53 -5.48 -37.56
N ASN A 557 -5.30 -4.97 -37.68
CA ASN A 557 -4.14 -5.45 -36.92
C ASN A 557 -3.55 -4.42 -35.94
N GLY A 558 -3.69 -3.11 -36.18
CA GLY A 558 -3.03 -2.08 -35.36
C GLY A 558 -3.76 -1.71 -34.06
N ASN A 559 -5.06 -2.01 -33.98
CA ASN A 559 -5.90 -1.60 -32.84
C ASN A 559 -5.85 -2.59 -31.66
N ASP A 560 -5.10 -3.68 -31.78
CA ASP A 560 -4.84 -4.64 -30.70
C ASP A 560 -3.46 -4.42 -30.05
N GLU A 561 -2.75 -3.36 -30.45
CA GLU A 561 -1.44 -3.00 -29.90
C GLU A 561 -1.54 -2.05 -28.69
N HIS A 562 -2.67 -1.35 -28.54
CA HIS A 562 -2.88 -0.37 -27.47
C HIS A 562 -4.19 -0.60 -26.69
N ILE A 563 -4.16 -0.18 -25.44
CA ILE A 563 -5.29 -0.08 -24.52
C ILE A 563 -5.85 1.34 -24.67
N HIS A 564 -7.05 1.45 -25.22
CA HIS A 564 -7.73 2.73 -25.31
C HIS A 564 -8.53 3.04 -24.05
N ILE A 565 -8.39 4.25 -23.52
CA ILE A 565 -9.22 4.74 -22.43
C ILE A 565 -10.58 5.17 -23.02
N PRO A 566 -11.73 4.68 -22.50
CA PRO A 566 -13.03 5.06 -23.02
C PRO A 566 -13.32 6.54 -22.75
N LEU A 567 -13.90 7.27 -23.71
CA LEU A 567 -14.33 8.66 -23.52
C LEU A 567 -15.51 8.75 -22.55
N PHE A 568 -16.43 7.78 -22.66
CA PHE A 568 -17.54 7.61 -21.73
C PHE A 568 -17.63 6.15 -21.30
N ALA A 569 -17.85 5.90 -20.01
CA ALA A 569 -18.14 4.58 -19.49
C ALA A 569 -19.24 4.63 -18.43
N ASN A 570 -20.30 3.85 -18.62
CA ASN A 570 -21.32 3.59 -17.61
C ASN A 570 -21.09 2.18 -17.08
N VAL A 571 -20.71 2.08 -15.81
CA VAL A 571 -20.39 0.82 -15.15
C VAL A 571 -21.42 0.58 -14.05
N THR A 572 -22.05 -0.59 -14.06
CA THR A 572 -22.94 -1.05 -12.98
C THR A 572 -22.37 -2.32 -12.38
N ALA A 573 -22.20 -2.36 -11.06
CA ALA A 573 -21.63 -3.51 -10.36
C ALA A 573 -22.38 -3.81 -9.06
N ASP A 574 -22.85 -5.05 -8.93
CA ASP A 574 -23.35 -5.62 -7.69
C ASP A 574 -22.19 -6.34 -6.99
N VAL A 575 -21.81 -5.85 -5.82
CA VAL A 575 -20.63 -6.29 -5.07
C VAL A 575 -21.06 -6.79 -3.69
N ASN A 576 -20.76 -8.05 -3.39
CA ASN A 576 -20.99 -8.65 -2.08
C ASN A 576 -19.66 -9.20 -1.53
N VAL A 577 -19.12 -8.49 -0.52
CA VAL A 577 -17.86 -8.86 0.14
C VAL A 577 -18.15 -9.39 1.54
N VAL A 578 -17.64 -10.58 1.86
CA VAL A 578 -17.64 -11.13 3.21
C VAL A 578 -16.24 -11.52 3.61
N TYR A 579 -15.76 -10.94 4.71
CA TYR A 579 -14.58 -11.41 5.40
C TYR A 579 -15.00 -11.91 6.78
N SER A 580 -14.65 -13.14 7.13
CA SER A 580 -14.89 -13.66 8.48
C SER A 580 -13.71 -14.46 8.96
N ARG A 581 -13.27 -14.20 10.19
CA ARG A 581 -12.18 -14.90 10.86
C ARG A 581 -12.63 -15.32 12.25
N LEU A 582 -12.36 -16.56 12.60
CA LEU A 582 -12.52 -17.08 13.96
C LEU A 582 -11.12 -17.45 14.44
N ILE A 583 -10.69 -16.95 15.59
CA ILE A 583 -9.51 -17.44 16.32
C ILE A 583 -10.05 -18.26 17.48
N ASP A 584 -9.80 -19.56 17.47
CA ASP A 584 -10.35 -20.54 18.40
C ASP A 584 -9.18 -21.23 19.12
N ALA A 585 -8.88 -20.76 20.33
CA ALA A 585 -7.83 -21.29 21.20
C ALA A 585 -8.46 -22.12 22.31
N LYS A 586 -7.98 -23.36 22.48
CA LYS A 586 -8.52 -24.35 23.41
C LYS A 586 -7.39 -25.03 24.16
N VAL A 587 -7.61 -25.22 25.45
CA VAL A 587 -6.80 -26.07 26.31
C VAL A 587 -7.73 -27.01 27.07
N GLY A 588 -7.34 -28.26 27.25
CA GLY A 588 -8.21 -29.22 27.92
C GLY A 588 -7.69 -30.63 27.90
N PHE A 589 -8.42 -31.54 28.54
CA PHE A 589 -8.11 -32.96 28.58
C PHE A 589 -9.35 -33.80 28.31
N ASN A 590 -9.11 -35.04 27.89
CA ASN A 590 -10.16 -36.01 27.61
C ASN A 590 -10.15 -37.10 28.68
N THR A 591 -11.34 -37.54 29.10
CA THR A 591 -11.53 -38.67 30.02
C THR A 591 -12.16 -39.83 29.23
N PRO A 592 -11.39 -40.88 28.92
CA PRO A 592 -11.89 -41.97 28.07
C PRO A 592 -13.03 -42.78 28.70
N PHE A 593 -13.11 -42.85 30.04
CA PHE A 593 -14.05 -43.71 30.76
C PHE A 593 -15.50 -43.18 30.77
N ASP A 594 -15.70 -41.87 30.62
CA ASP A 594 -17.01 -41.21 30.59
C ASP A 594 -17.25 -40.46 29.27
N HIS A 595 -16.35 -40.65 28.29
CA HIS A 595 -16.35 -40.00 26.99
C HIS A 595 -16.41 -38.47 27.04
N GLN A 596 -15.96 -37.84 28.13
CA GLN A 596 -15.98 -36.38 28.26
C GLN A 596 -14.68 -35.72 27.80
N ARG A 597 -14.84 -34.49 27.33
CA ARG A 597 -13.76 -33.55 27.08
C ARG A 597 -14.01 -32.28 27.85
N TYR A 598 -13.10 -31.94 28.75
CA TYR A 598 -13.10 -30.70 29.52
C TYR A 598 -12.24 -29.65 28.81
N ILE A 599 -12.76 -28.43 28.64
CA ILE A 599 -12.18 -27.39 27.80
C ILE A 599 -12.23 -26.05 28.53
N ALA A 600 -11.11 -25.33 28.51
CA ALA A 600 -11.06 -23.89 28.71
C ALA A 600 -10.51 -23.24 27.43
N GLY A 601 -10.95 -22.04 27.10
CA GLY A 601 -10.48 -21.41 25.87
C GLY A 601 -11.03 -20.02 25.66
N PHE A 602 -10.70 -19.45 24.51
CA PHE A 602 -11.31 -18.22 24.05
C PHE A 602 -11.59 -18.29 22.55
N GLN A 603 -12.66 -17.60 22.14
CA GLN A 603 -12.99 -17.36 20.74
C GLN A 603 -12.95 -15.88 20.43
N LYS A 604 -12.08 -15.47 19.50
CA LYS A 604 -12.14 -14.13 18.90
C LYS A 604 -12.80 -14.23 17.52
N LYS A 605 -13.76 -13.35 17.25
CA LYS A 605 -14.50 -13.35 15.99
C LYS A 605 -14.34 -11.98 15.35
N HIS A 606 -13.99 -11.98 14.08
CA HIS A 606 -13.99 -10.80 13.23
C HIS A 606 -14.88 -11.11 12.03
N HIS A 607 -15.75 -10.17 11.68
CA HIS A 607 -16.64 -10.32 10.55
C HIS A 607 -16.90 -8.95 9.94
N ILE A 608 -16.82 -8.88 8.63
CA ILE A 608 -17.14 -7.72 7.81
C ILE A 608 -18.03 -8.24 6.67
N HIS A 609 -19.14 -7.55 6.43
CA HIS A 609 -20.07 -7.84 5.33
C HIS A 609 -20.51 -6.54 4.66
N ALA A 610 -20.25 -6.40 3.36
CA ALA A 610 -20.62 -5.24 2.57
C ALA A 610 -21.30 -5.66 1.26
N PRO A 611 -22.65 -5.70 1.23
CA PRO A 611 -23.44 -5.94 0.02
C PRO A 611 -23.91 -4.61 -0.61
N LEU A 612 -23.21 -4.13 -1.62
CA LEU A 612 -23.38 -2.82 -2.25
C LEU A 612 -23.63 -2.94 -3.75
N ARG A 613 -24.51 -2.08 -4.28
CA ARG A 613 -24.64 -1.78 -5.71
C ARG A 613 -23.90 -0.48 -5.99
N LEU A 614 -23.04 -0.51 -6.99
CA LEU A 614 -22.23 0.61 -7.46
C LEU A 614 -22.64 0.96 -8.90
N GLU A 615 -22.93 2.21 -9.17
CA GLU A 615 -23.18 2.71 -10.53
C GLU A 615 -22.25 3.90 -10.78
N ALA A 616 -21.23 3.70 -11.63
CA ALA A 616 -20.27 4.72 -11.98
C ALA A 616 -20.52 5.26 -13.40
N GLN A 617 -20.58 6.58 -13.55
CA GLN A 617 -20.61 7.26 -14.84
C GLN A 617 -19.31 8.04 -14.97
N LEU A 618 -18.50 7.67 -15.97
CA LEU A 618 -17.19 8.25 -16.22
C LEU A 618 -17.24 8.98 -17.56
N ASP A 619 -17.16 10.31 -17.55
CA ASP A 619 -17.00 11.15 -18.74
C ASP A 619 -15.57 11.72 -18.75
N ASN A 620 -14.65 10.97 -19.36
CA ASN A 620 -13.26 11.38 -19.55
C ASN A 620 -13.13 12.49 -20.61
N ALA A 621 -14.16 12.79 -21.39
CA ALA A 621 -14.12 13.87 -22.36
C ALA A 621 -14.25 15.23 -21.68
N GLN A 622 -15.11 15.33 -20.66
CA GLN A 622 -15.38 16.51 -19.83
C GLN A 622 -14.72 16.47 -18.44
N ASN A 623 -14.04 15.37 -18.09
CA ASN A 623 -13.51 15.09 -16.74
C ASN A 623 -14.60 15.17 -15.65
N GLU A 624 -15.77 14.60 -15.94
CA GLU A 624 -16.89 14.50 -15.00
C GLU A 624 -17.09 13.04 -14.59
N TYR A 625 -17.07 12.79 -13.28
CA TYR A 625 -17.16 11.46 -12.70
C TYR A 625 -18.26 11.42 -11.63
N GLU A 626 -19.12 10.43 -11.71
CA GLU A 626 -20.19 10.19 -10.75
C GLU A 626 -20.17 8.74 -10.29
N LEU A 627 -20.33 8.51 -8.99
CA LEU A 627 -20.44 7.19 -8.38
C LEU A 627 -21.66 7.17 -7.46
N ASN A 628 -22.65 6.35 -7.79
CA ASN A 628 -23.81 6.08 -6.96
C ASN A 628 -23.59 4.78 -6.17
N ILE A 629 -23.80 4.84 -4.86
CA ILE A 629 -23.62 3.71 -3.93
C ILE A 629 -24.96 3.44 -3.24
N GLN A 630 -25.43 2.20 -3.35
CA GLN A 630 -26.71 1.76 -2.78
C GLN A 630 -26.55 0.42 -2.04
N PRO A 631 -27.31 0.14 -0.97
CA PRO A 631 -27.36 -1.19 -0.39
C PRO A 631 -28.09 -2.16 -1.32
N LEU A 632 -27.58 -3.39 -1.51
CA LEU A 632 -28.26 -4.41 -2.33
C LEU A 632 -29.63 -4.80 -1.74
N GLU A 633 -29.74 -4.85 -0.41
CA GLU A 633 -30.98 -5.19 0.32
C GLU A 633 -31.46 -3.99 1.17
N PRO A 634 -32.00 -2.91 0.56
CA PRO A 634 -32.25 -1.65 1.25
C PRO A 634 -33.40 -1.69 2.28
N LYS A 635 -34.08 -2.83 2.42
CA LYS A 635 -35.20 -3.03 3.36
C LYS A 635 -34.83 -3.90 4.57
N LYS A 636 -33.61 -4.43 4.61
CA LYS A 636 -33.18 -5.38 5.63
C LYS A 636 -32.00 -4.79 6.40
N ASP A 637 -32.00 -5.01 7.71
CA ASP A 637 -30.83 -4.69 8.53
C ASP A 637 -29.65 -5.57 8.10
N ILE A 638 -28.49 -4.94 7.88
CA ILE A 638 -27.26 -5.64 7.48
C ILE A 638 -26.25 -5.48 8.61
N LEU A 639 -25.71 -6.59 9.11
CA LEU A 639 -24.58 -6.56 10.06
C LEU A 639 -23.30 -6.27 9.28
N LEU A 640 -22.89 -5.00 9.25
CA LEU A 640 -21.72 -4.55 8.51
C LEU A 640 -20.41 -5.06 9.14
N ALA A 641 -20.33 -5.04 10.47
CA ALA A 641 -19.15 -5.49 11.18
C ALA A 641 -19.49 -6.12 12.55
N HIS A 642 -18.74 -7.17 12.90
CA HIS A 642 -18.78 -7.79 14.22
C HIS A 642 -17.36 -8.11 14.70
N ILE A 643 -17.04 -7.66 15.91
CA ILE A 643 -15.79 -7.94 16.60
C ILE A 643 -16.13 -8.45 18.00
N SER A 644 -15.65 -9.63 18.39
CA SER A 644 -15.86 -10.13 19.75
C SER A 644 -14.71 -10.98 20.27
N SER A 645 -14.63 -11.08 21.60
CA SER A 645 -13.76 -12.00 22.35
C SER A 645 -14.58 -12.67 23.44
N TRP A 646 -14.69 -13.99 23.38
CA TRP A 646 -15.46 -14.81 24.32
C TRP A 646 -14.52 -15.79 25.03
N PRO A 647 -14.02 -15.48 26.24
CA PRO A 647 -13.40 -16.48 27.11
C PRO A 647 -14.49 -17.42 27.63
N TYR A 648 -14.22 -18.72 27.70
CA TYR A 648 -15.20 -19.71 28.15
C TYR A 648 -14.56 -20.94 28.81
N THR A 649 -15.37 -21.65 29.59
CA THR A 649 -15.14 -23.03 30.03
C THR A 649 -16.30 -23.90 29.52
N ALA A 650 -16.03 -25.15 29.17
CA ALA A 650 -17.05 -26.07 28.69
C ALA A 650 -16.62 -27.52 28.96
N TYR A 651 -17.59 -28.42 29.06
CA TYR A 651 -17.34 -29.86 28.94
C TYR A 651 -18.38 -30.48 28.01
N LYS A 652 -17.97 -31.42 27.17
CA LYS A 652 -18.88 -32.11 26.26
C LYS A 652 -18.38 -33.49 25.87
N ASP A 653 -19.29 -34.31 25.38
CA ASP A 653 -18.98 -35.62 24.81
C ASP A 653 -18.00 -35.48 23.63
N ILE A 654 -17.04 -36.40 23.52
CA ILE A 654 -16.02 -36.42 22.45
C ILE A 654 -16.66 -36.59 21.06
N THR A 655 -17.83 -37.23 20.97
CA THR A 655 -18.60 -37.43 19.73
C THR A 655 -19.46 -36.22 19.34
N ASP A 656 -19.64 -35.25 20.23
CA ASP A 656 -20.47 -34.08 19.97
C ASP A 656 -19.78 -33.11 18.99
N ILE A 657 -20.29 -33.07 17.76
CA ILE A 657 -19.80 -32.21 16.68
C ILE A 657 -20.31 -30.76 16.74
N ARG A 658 -21.18 -30.42 17.70
CA ARG A 658 -21.69 -29.05 17.83
C ARG A 658 -20.57 -28.07 18.17
N PRO A 659 -20.57 -26.87 17.57
CA PRO A 659 -19.71 -25.77 17.98
C PRO A 659 -19.87 -25.45 19.47
N ILE A 660 -18.81 -24.98 20.10
CA ILE A 660 -18.82 -24.63 21.54
C ILE A 660 -19.84 -23.54 21.85
N ALA A 661 -20.03 -22.59 20.93
CA ALA A 661 -21.02 -21.54 21.06
C ALA A 661 -22.48 -22.07 21.16
N GLU A 662 -22.73 -23.31 20.73
CA GLU A 662 -24.04 -23.97 20.77
C GLU A 662 -24.10 -25.04 21.87
N SER A 663 -23.03 -25.24 22.63
CA SER A 663 -22.97 -26.27 23.68
C SER A 663 -23.72 -25.81 24.92
N PRO A 664 -24.63 -26.62 25.49
CA PRO A 664 -25.37 -26.25 26.70
C PRO A 664 -24.49 -26.13 27.94
N ASN A 665 -23.32 -26.78 27.93
CA ASN A 665 -22.38 -26.80 29.03
C ASN A 665 -21.27 -25.74 28.89
N ALA A 666 -21.33 -24.88 27.87
CA ALA A 666 -20.37 -23.80 27.69
C ALA A 666 -20.79 -22.57 28.52
N GLN A 667 -19.89 -22.12 29.38
CA GLN A 667 -20.07 -20.93 30.19
C GLN A 667 -19.09 -19.85 29.74
N ILE A 668 -19.62 -18.72 29.27
CA ILE A 668 -18.81 -17.53 28.95
C ILE A 668 -18.37 -16.90 30.27
N LEU A 669 -17.07 -16.63 30.36
CA LEU A 669 -16.47 -16.03 31.54
C LEU A 669 -16.57 -14.51 31.45
N HIS A 670 -16.94 -13.90 32.56
CA HIS A 670 -17.00 -12.44 32.72
C HIS A 670 -16.11 -12.01 33.88
N ASP A 671 -15.68 -10.75 33.88
CA ASP A 671 -14.95 -10.16 35.01
C ASP A 671 -15.81 -10.24 36.29
N ALA A 672 -15.28 -10.91 37.32
CA ALA A 672 -16.01 -11.14 38.57
C ALA A 672 -16.26 -9.84 39.37
N VAL A 673 -15.44 -8.81 39.16
CA VAL A 673 -15.48 -7.54 39.90
C VAL A 673 -16.27 -6.49 39.13
N ARG A 674 -16.11 -6.43 37.81
CA ARG A 674 -16.77 -5.43 36.94
C ARG A 674 -17.95 -6.02 36.20
N ARG A 675 -19.15 -5.50 36.45
CA ARG A 675 -20.34 -5.85 35.63
C ARG A 675 -20.14 -5.41 34.19
N THR A 676 -20.48 -6.29 33.24
CA THR A 676 -20.49 -6.01 31.80
C THR A 676 -21.29 -4.74 31.52
N LYS A 677 -20.64 -3.74 30.92
CA LYS A 677 -21.29 -2.52 30.45
C LYS A 677 -21.85 -2.73 29.06
N THR A 678 -23.02 -2.16 28.79
CA THR A 678 -23.60 -2.13 27.45
C THR A 678 -23.74 -0.69 27.01
N VAL A 679 -23.26 -0.37 25.82
CA VAL A 679 -23.42 0.93 25.17
C VAL A 679 -24.04 0.68 23.80
N GLU A 680 -25.11 1.39 23.50
CA GLU A 680 -25.75 1.34 22.20
C GLU A 680 -26.03 2.76 21.72
N GLY A 681 -26.06 2.94 20.42
CA GLY A 681 -26.33 4.23 19.81
C GLY A 681 -26.49 4.14 18.31
N THR A 682 -26.82 5.26 17.69
CA THR A 682 -26.93 5.37 16.25
C THR A 682 -26.12 6.58 15.80
N ILE A 683 -25.25 6.39 14.82
CA ILE A 683 -24.43 7.45 14.22
C ILE A 683 -24.86 7.68 12.76
N GLY A 684 -24.50 8.83 12.20
CA GLY A 684 -24.76 9.16 10.79
C GLY A 684 -26.16 9.65 10.47
N GLN A 685 -27.20 9.25 11.22
CA GLN A 685 -28.61 9.52 10.91
C GLN A 685 -28.93 11.03 10.76
N GLN A 686 -28.42 11.87 11.66
CA GLN A 686 -28.67 13.32 11.61
C GLN A 686 -27.85 14.02 10.51
N LEU A 687 -26.60 13.59 10.32
CA LEU A 687 -25.65 14.24 9.41
C LEU A 687 -25.94 13.86 7.95
N THR A 688 -26.04 12.56 7.68
CA THR A 688 -26.12 11.98 6.33
C THR A 688 -27.46 11.35 6.01
N GLY A 689 -28.30 11.06 7.01
CA GLY A 689 -29.52 10.27 6.81
C GLY A 689 -29.29 8.76 6.72
N VAL A 690 -28.03 8.29 6.77
CA VAL A 690 -27.68 6.87 6.91
C VAL A 690 -27.57 6.55 8.40
N ALA A 691 -28.39 5.62 8.89
CA ALA A 691 -28.40 5.21 10.29
C ALA A 691 -27.53 3.96 10.49
N LEU A 692 -26.37 4.16 11.13
CA LEU A 692 -25.51 3.08 11.57
C LEU A 692 -25.74 2.81 13.06
N ARG A 693 -26.40 1.71 13.39
CA ARG A 693 -26.62 1.28 14.78
C ARG A 693 -25.38 0.55 15.27
N TYR A 694 -24.84 0.95 16.42
CA TYR A 694 -23.78 0.21 17.08
C TYR A 694 -24.26 -0.33 18.43
N GLN A 695 -23.78 -1.52 18.80
CA GLN A 695 -23.96 -2.11 20.12
C GLN A 695 -22.64 -2.68 20.60
N ALA A 696 -22.17 -2.19 21.73
CA ALA A 696 -20.95 -2.63 22.39
C ALA A 696 -21.30 -3.20 23.77
N LYS A 697 -20.84 -4.42 24.06
CA LYS A 697 -20.85 -5.04 25.40
C LYS A 697 -19.41 -5.32 25.80
N TYR A 698 -19.00 -4.92 26.99
CA TYR A 698 -17.62 -5.11 27.43
C TYR A 698 -17.49 -5.14 28.96
N ASP A 699 -16.56 -5.94 29.47
CA ASP A 699 -16.25 -6.00 30.91
C ASP A 699 -15.20 -4.94 31.31
N LYS A 700 -14.24 -4.71 30.42
CA LYS A 700 -13.30 -3.59 30.48
C LYS A 700 -13.41 -2.80 29.18
N PRO A 701 -13.35 -1.46 29.21
CA PRO A 701 -13.36 -0.67 27.98
C PRO A 701 -12.26 -1.20 27.06
N ALA A 702 -12.66 -1.80 25.94
CA ALA A 702 -11.76 -2.37 24.97
C ALA A 702 -11.24 -1.21 24.11
N LEU A 703 -9.93 -0.96 24.18
CA LEU A 703 -9.21 0.10 23.48
C LEU A 703 -9.82 1.50 23.66
N VAL A 704 -9.31 2.24 24.64
CA VAL A 704 -9.43 3.70 24.58
C VAL A 704 -8.59 4.13 23.37
N PHE A 705 -9.06 5.03 22.51
CA PHE A 705 -8.18 5.64 21.48
C PHE A 705 -6.87 6.18 22.10
N GLY A 706 -6.91 6.55 23.38
CA GLY A 706 -5.75 6.84 24.22
C GLY A 706 -4.74 5.70 24.31
N ASP A 707 -5.14 4.43 24.38
CA ASP A 707 -4.22 3.28 24.39
C ASP A 707 -3.54 3.11 23.03
N ILE A 708 -4.24 3.35 21.92
CA ILE A 708 -3.65 3.35 20.56
C ILE A 708 -2.65 4.50 20.43
N VAL A 709 -3.03 5.70 20.88
CA VAL A 709 -2.16 6.88 20.87
C VAL A 709 -0.96 6.67 21.79
N GLU A 710 -1.13 6.06 22.96
CA GLU A 710 -0.07 5.72 23.89
C GLU A 710 0.86 4.66 23.32
N HIS A 711 0.33 3.65 22.60
CA HIS A 711 1.16 2.71 21.84
C HIS A 711 1.89 3.37 20.66
N ILE A 712 1.25 4.31 19.95
CA ILE A 712 1.91 5.11 18.90
C ILE A 712 3.02 6.00 19.51
N GLN A 713 2.79 6.57 20.69
CA GLN A 713 3.70 7.48 21.39
C GLN A 713 4.87 6.75 22.05
N GLN A 714 4.64 5.58 22.64
CA GLN A 714 5.68 4.75 23.25
C GLN A 714 6.47 3.95 22.21
N HIS A 715 5.87 3.69 21.05
CA HIS A 715 6.44 2.87 19.99
C HIS A 715 6.33 3.57 18.62
N ASP A 716 5.53 3.05 17.68
CA ASP A 716 5.33 3.66 16.37
C ASP A 716 3.94 3.34 15.76
N LEU A 717 3.64 3.93 14.61
CA LEU A 717 2.37 3.78 13.91
C LEU A 717 2.12 2.35 13.41
N MET A 718 3.17 1.62 12.99
CA MET A 718 3.04 0.29 12.39
C MET A 718 2.82 -0.81 13.42
N SER A 719 3.54 -0.72 14.54
CA SER A 719 3.27 -1.49 15.75
C SER A 719 1.84 -1.23 16.22
N ALA A 720 1.40 0.03 16.34
CA ALA A 720 0.03 0.34 16.77
C ALA A 720 -1.08 -0.15 15.82
N LEU A 721 -0.84 -0.26 14.51
CA LEU A 721 -1.82 -0.77 13.53
C LEU A 721 -1.90 -2.30 13.54
N LEU A 722 -0.75 -2.98 13.59
CA LEU A 722 -0.65 -4.43 13.41
C LEU A 722 -0.87 -5.21 14.71
N PHE A 723 -0.50 -4.62 15.85
CA PHE A 723 -0.46 -5.28 17.15
C PHE A 723 -1.84 -5.53 17.80
N PRO A 724 -2.82 -4.60 17.76
CA PRO A 724 -4.16 -4.85 18.32
C PRO A 724 -4.98 -5.89 17.56
N LEU A 725 -4.59 -6.22 16.33
CA LEU A 725 -5.28 -7.23 15.51
C LEU A 725 -4.77 -8.66 15.77
N HIS A 726 -3.57 -8.81 16.36
CA HIS A 726 -2.89 -10.11 16.47
C HIS A 726 -2.47 -10.50 17.90
N ALA A 727 -1.89 -9.60 18.71
CA ALA A 727 -1.21 -9.98 19.96
C ALA A 727 -1.86 -9.42 21.24
N SER A 728 -2.37 -8.17 21.24
CA SER A 728 -2.69 -7.47 22.49
C SER A 728 -4.16 -7.37 22.86
N GLN A 729 -5.08 -8.03 22.14
CA GLN A 729 -6.48 -7.94 22.55
C GLN A 729 -6.66 -8.61 23.91
N PRO A 730 -7.14 -7.88 24.92
CA PRO A 730 -7.38 -8.46 26.24
C PRO A 730 -8.29 -9.68 26.10
N CYS A 731 -7.96 -10.77 26.79
CA CYS A 731 -8.78 -11.98 26.86
C CYS A 731 -10.13 -11.77 27.57
N HIS A 732 -10.44 -10.53 27.96
CA HIS A 732 -11.71 -10.14 28.57
C HIS A 732 -12.85 -10.18 27.55
N TYR A 733 -14.04 -10.44 28.08
CA TYR A 733 -15.25 -10.43 27.29
C TYR A 733 -15.50 -9.05 26.68
N HIS A 734 -15.65 -9.02 25.36
CA HIS A 734 -16.17 -7.88 24.64
C HIS A 734 -16.89 -8.32 23.36
N GLN A 735 -17.83 -7.51 22.91
CA GLN A 735 -18.58 -7.70 21.68
C GLN A 735 -19.01 -6.34 21.14
N LEU A 736 -18.62 -6.03 19.91
CA LEU A 736 -19.01 -4.85 19.16
C LEU A 736 -19.71 -5.31 17.88
N ASN A 737 -20.88 -4.76 17.65
CA ASN A 737 -21.67 -4.97 16.46
C ASN A 737 -21.98 -3.62 15.82
N LEU A 738 -21.87 -3.54 14.50
CA LEU A 738 -22.24 -2.39 13.69
C LEU A 738 -23.23 -2.85 12.61
N TRP A 739 -24.43 -2.27 12.59
CA TRP A 739 -25.46 -2.56 11.61
C TRP A 739 -25.79 -1.33 10.78
N TYR A 740 -26.07 -1.55 9.50
CA TYR A 740 -26.91 -0.67 8.71
C TYR A 740 -28.36 -0.90 9.11
N ASP A 741 -29.01 0.11 9.70
CA ASP A 741 -30.42 0.06 10.11
C ASP A 741 -31.29 0.54 8.96
N ALA A 742 -31.96 -0.39 8.28
CA ALA A 742 -32.73 -0.07 7.07
C ALA A 742 -34.01 0.72 7.37
N GLN A 743 -34.55 0.60 8.59
CA GLN A 743 -35.78 1.30 8.99
C GLN A 743 -35.50 2.77 9.32
N ARG A 744 -34.36 3.04 9.95
CA ARG A 744 -33.94 4.40 10.35
C ARG A 744 -33.13 5.14 9.29
N SER A 745 -32.75 4.49 8.20
CA SER A 745 -32.03 5.07 7.05
C SER A 745 -33.01 5.49 5.93
N PRO A 746 -33.50 6.74 5.91
CA PRO A 746 -34.33 7.24 4.81
C PRO A 746 -33.57 7.40 3.49
N VAL A 747 -32.25 7.52 3.54
CA VAL A 747 -31.37 7.64 2.36
C VAL A 747 -31.14 6.28 1.75
N LYS A 748 -31.29 6.21 0.42
CA LYS A 748 -31.11 4.96 -0.35
C LYS A 748 -30.05 5.05 -1.44
N ASN A 749 -29.67 6.26 -1.83
CA ASN A 749 -28.65 6.52 -2.80
C ASN A 749 -27.63 7.52 -2.22
N ILE A 750 -26.35 7.15 -2.29
CA ILE A 750 -25.23 8.03 -1.96
C ILE A 750 -24.53 8.34 -3.27
N LYS A 751 -24.64 9.58 -3.71
CA LYS A 751 -24.05 10.06 -4.97
C LYS A 751 -22.78 10.83 -4.67
N LEU A 752 -21.65 10.30 -5.13
CA LEU A 752 -20.36 10.97 -5.10
C LEU A 752 -20.09 11.54 -6.50
N SER A 753 -19.61 12.77 -6.57
CA SER A 753 -19.31 13.46 -7.83
C SER A 753 -17.94 14.12 -7.74
N LEU A 754 -17.19 14.04 -8.82
CA LEU A 754 -15.89 14.67 -9.01
C LEU A 754 -15.88 15.29 -10.41
N GLN A 755 -15.65 16.59 -10.49
CA GLN A 755 -15.49 17.30 -11.75
C GLN A 755 -14.18 18.08 -11.73
N GLN A 756 -13.42 18.00 -12.83
CA GLN A 756 -12.15 18.71 -12.96
C GLN A 756 -12.17 19.61 -14.20
N THR A 757 -11.82 20.88 -14.02
CA THR A 757 -11.64 21.81 -15.13
C THR A 757 -10.24 22.39 -15.08
N THR A 758 -9.52 22.30 -16.19
CA THR A 758 -8.19 22.88 -16.34
C THR A 758 -8.20 23.89 -17.49
N ALA A 759 -7.55 25.02 -17.29
CA ALA A 759 -7.23 25.96 -18.35
C ALA A 759 -5.71 26.12 -18.45
N ASN A 760 -5.21 26.04 -19.69
CA ASN A 760 -3.78 26.07 -20.00
C ASN A 760 -3.32 27.51 -20.28
N GLU A 761 -1.99 27.70 -20.34
CA GLU A 761 -1.31 29.00 -20.52
C GLU A 761 -1.73 29.79 -21.76
N THR A 762 -2.40 29.16 -22.73
CA THR A 762 -2.90 29.81 -23.95
C THR A 762 -4.17 30.65 -23.73
N GLU A 763 -4.90 30.40 -22.65
CA GLU A 763 -6.07 31.20 -22.25
C GLU A 763 -5.62 32.27 -21.26
N ASP A 764 -5.46 33.52 -21.72
CA ASP A 764 -4.97 34.60 -20.87
C ASP A 764 -6.07 35.13 -19.93
N PHE A 765 -5.95 34.82 -18.63
CA PHE A 765 -6.83 35.32 -17.58
C PHE A 765 -6.31 36.60 -16.89
N SER A 766 -5.18 37.15 -17.33
CA SER A 766 -4.56 38.32 -16.69
C SER A 766 -5.44 39.57 -16.75
N SER A 767 -6.22 39.72 -17.83
CA SER A 767 -7.19 40.80 -18.02
C SER A 767 -8.61 40.43 -17.58
N SER A 768 -8.83 39.27 -16.97
CA SER A 768 -10.17 38.84 -16.57
C SER A 768 -10.65 39.57 -15.31
N ASP A 769 -11.83 40.19 -15.39
CA ASP A 769 -12.48 40.79 -14.22
C ASP A 769 -12.89 39.72 -13.19
N ILE A 770 -12.55 39.96 -11.93
CA ILE A 770 -13.01 39.16 -10.79
C ILE A 770 -14.55 39.16 -10.77
N LYS A 771 -15.14 37.97 -10.69
CA LYS A 771 -16.60 37.80 -10.69
C LYS A 771 -17.13 37.63 -9.26
N HIS A 772 -18.06 38.50 -8.89
CA HIS A 772 -18.80 38.45 -7.61
C HIS A 772 -20.29 38.19 -7.84
N PRO A 773 -21.01 37.62 -6.84
CA PRO A 773 -22.44 37.35 -6.97
C PRO A 773 -23.23 38.65 -7.13
N LYS A 774 -24.15 38.70 -8.11
CA LYS A 774 -25.00 39.89 -8.36
C LYS A 774 -25.83 40.32 -7.14
N ALA A 775 -26.13 39.38 -6.23
CA ALA A 775 -26.89 39.62 -4.99
C ALA A 775 -26.02 39.98 -3.76
N ARG A 776 -24.74 40.37 -3.95
CA ARG A 776 -23.78 40.67 -2.84
C ARG A 776 -24.22 41.77 -1.85
N HIS A 777 -25.19 42.61 -2.23
CA HIS A 777 -25.76 43.66 -1.37
C HIS A 777 -27.18 43.35 -0.86
N GLN A 778 -27.71 42.15 -1.16
CA GLN A 778 -29.07 41.73 -0.79
C GLN A 778 -29.10 40.69 0.35
N SER A 779 -27.95 40.15 0.77
CA SER A 779 -27.85 39.25 1.92
C SER A 779 -27.77 40.03 3.23
N GLU A 780 -28.43 39.55 4.29
CA GLU A 780 -28.18 40.02 5.66
C GLU A 780 -26.71 39.76 6.04
N GLY A 781 -25.91 40.82 6.19
CA GLY A 781 -24.51 40.76 6.61
C GLY A 781 -23.48 41.32 5.60
N TYR A 782 -22.24 41.48 6.05
CA TYR A 782 -21.13 42.02 5.26
C TYR A 782 -20.55 40.97 4.28
N TYR A 783 -20.49 41.31 3.00
CA TYR A 783 -19.82 40.51 1.97
C TYR A 783 -18.34 40.88 1.90
N ASN A 784 -17.43 39.93 2.17
CA ASN A 784 -15.99 40.18 2.12
C ASN A 784 -15.48 40.20 0.67
N GLU A 785 -15.34 41.38 0.06
CA GLU A 785 -14.86 41.50 -1.32
C GLU A 785 -13.45 40.95 -1.53
N LYS A 786 -12.63 40.86 -0.47
CA LYS A 786 -11.28 40.28 -0.56
C LYS A 786 -11.30 38.76 -0.69
N ASN A 787 -12.34 38.08 -0.22
CA ASN A 787 -12.45 36.63 -0.29
C ASN A 787 -13.09 36.19 -1.61
N LEU A 788 -12.24 35.78 -2.56
CA LEU A 788 -12.64 35.40 -3.92
C LEU A 788 -13.29 34.02 -4.03
N ALA A 789 -13.27 33.22 -2.95
CA ALA A 789 -13.79 31.86 -2.89
C ALA A 789 -15.30 31.79 -2.53
N GLN A 790 -16.02 32.92 -2.61
CA GLN A 790 -17.46 32.97 -2.33
C GLN A 790 -18.28 32.66 -3.60
N PRO A 791 -18.95 31.49 -3.69
CA PRO A 791 -19.54 31.01 -4.95
C PRO A 791 -20.90 31.64 -5.27
N PHE A 792 -21.31 31.59 -6.54
CA PHE A 792 -22.68 31.94 -6.99
C PHE A 792 -23.69 30.84 -6.71
N VAL A 793 -23.24 29.58 -6.67
CA VAL A 793 -24.08 28.38 -6.57
C VAL A 793 -23.47 27.44 -5.54
N PHE A 794 -24.31 26.91 -4.65
CA PHE A 794 -23.87 26.03 -3.56
C PHE A 794 -24.09 24.53 -3.84
N LYS A 795 -24.78 24.18 -4.93
CA LYS A 795 -25.09 22.80 -5.31
C LYS A 795 -23.82 22.04 -5.75
N ALA A 796 -23.69 20.77 -5.42
CA ALA A 796 -22.66 19.87 -5.94
C ALA A 796 -22.61 19.87 -7.49
N ALA A 797 -21.42 19.60 -8.05
CA ALA A 797 -21.19 19.44 -9.49
C ALA A 797 -21.74 20.62 -10.33
N SER A 798 -21.33 21.85 -10.00
CA SER A 798 -21.85 23.05 -10.66
C SER A 798 -20.83 23.68 -11.62
N GLN A 799 -21.08 23.53 -12.93
CA GLN A 799 -20.27 24.18 -13.98
C GLN A 799 -20.13 25.70 -13.78
N ARG A 800 -21.20 26.39 -13.37
CA ARG A 800 -21.14 27.84 -13.09
C ARG A 800 -20.18 28.19 -11.96
N ARG A 801 -20.05 27.34 -10.93
CA ARG A 801 -19.10 27.55 -9.83
C ARG A 801 -17.68 27.28 -10.32
N GLN A 802 -17.46 26.25 -11.13
CA GLN A 802 -16.15 25.96 -11.70
C GLN A 802 -15.66 27.10 -12.59
N GLU A 803 -16.49 27.58 -13.52
CA GLU A 803 -16.15 28.73 -14.37
C GLU A 803 -15.83 29.99 -13.55
N GLN A 804 -16.56 30.21 -12.45
CA GLN A 804 -16.28 31.31 -11.53
C GLN A 804 -14.91 31.13 -10.86
N PHE A 805 -14.66 29.95 -10.29
CA PHE A 805 -13.41 29.67 -9.56
C PHE A 805 -12.21 29.70 -10.49
N LEU A 806 -12.37 29.20 -11.72
CA LEU A 806 -11.35 29.24 -12.76
C LEU A 806 -10.95 30.69 -13.09
N LYS A 807 -11.94 31.56 -13.34
CA LYS A 807 -11.69 32.99 -13.60
C LYS A 807 -11.12 33.72 -12.39
N ASN A 808 -11.70 33.51 -11.20
CA ASN A 808 -11.26 34.20 -9.99
C ASN A 808 -9.87 33.75 -9.53
N ALA A 809 -9.50 32.47 -9.75
CA ALA A 809 -8.18 31.96 -9.45
C ALA A 809 -7.13 32.58 -10.39
N GLY A 810 -7.36 32.59 -11.71
CA GLY A 810 -6.43 33.16 -12.70
C GLY A 810 -6.41 34.70 -12.81
N ALA A 811 -7.43 35.41 -12.29
CA ALA A 811 -7.57 36.86 -12.47
C ALA A 811 -6.34 37.65 -11.98
N GLY A 812 -5.72 38.39 -12.90
CA GLY A 812 -4.53 39.20 -12.60
C GLY A 812 -3.24 38.39 -12.39
N ILE A 813 -3.18 37.16 -12.91
CA ILE A 813 -1.96 36.32 -12.99
C ILE A 813 -1.69 36.04 -14.47
N ARG A 814 -0.51 36.43 -14.97
CA ARG A 814 -0.12 36.25 -16.38
C ARG A 814 0.19 34.79 -16.70
N ASN A 815 -0.24 34.30 -17.86
CA ASN A 815 -0.03 32.91 -18.33
C ASN A 815 -0.31 31.88 -17.22
N SER A 816 -1.43 32.04 -16.50
CA SER A 816 -1.74 31.15 -15.38
C SER A 816 -2.24 29.80 -15.86
N LEU A 817 -1.67 28.73 -15.30
CA LEU A 817 -2.25 27.40 -15.34
C LEU A 817 -3.25 27.31 -14.17
N VAL A 818 -4.52 27.10 -14.50
CA VAL A 818 -5.60 27.06 -13.52
C VAL A 818 -6.23 25.68 -13.51
N SER A 819 -6.28 25.04 -12.34
CA SER A 819 -6.99 23.78 -12.14
C SER A 819 -8.06 23.97 -11.08
N VAL A 820 -9.28 23.53 -11.38
CA VAL A 820 -10.42 23.52 -10.47
C VAL A 820 -10.90 22.08 -10.29
N TRP A 821 -11.09 21.69 -9.04
CA TRP A 821 -11.60 20.40 -8.60
C TRP A 821 -12.87 20.64 -7.80
N ASP A 822 -13.99 20.04 -8.22
CA ASP A 822 -15.28 20.15 -7.53
C ASP A 822 -15.74 18.76 -7.08
N LEU A 823 -15.73 18.55 -5.77
CA LEU A 823 -16.14 17.33 -5.10
C LEU A 823 -17.52 17.51 -4.49
N GLY A 824 -18.42 16.57 -4.70
CA GLY A 824 -19.75 16.57 -4.11
C GLY A 824 -20.13 15.20 -3.55
N ALA A 825 -20.74 15.17 -2.37
CA ALA A 825 -21.39 14.00 -1.80
C ALA A 825 -22.85 14.34 -1.46
N GLU A 826 -23.78 13.74 -2.18
CA GLU A 826 -25.22 13.90 -1.98
C GLU A 826 -25.82 12.61 -1.40
N PHE A 827 -26.57 12.74 -0.32
CA PHE A 827 -27.28 11.65 0.34
C PHE A 827 -28.78 11.84 0.10
N GLU A 828 -29.32 11.10 -0.85
CA GLU A 828 -30.66 11.31 -1.37
C GLU A 828 -31.70 10.48 -0.59
N GLY A 829 -32.56 11.19 0.15
CA GLY A 829 -33.74 10.64 0.81
C GLY A 829 -35.03 10.98 0.05
N ARG A 830 -36.16 10.47 0.51
CA ARG A 830 -37.48 10.69 -0.14
C ARG A 830 -37.99 12.14 -0.09
N GLN A 831 -37.60 12.92 0.93
CA GLN A 831 -38.12 14.26 1.19
C GLN A 831 -37.01 15.29 1.43
N ASN A 832 -35.93 14.87 2.08
CA ASN A 832 -34.75 15.70 2.34
C ASN A 832 -33.54 15.07 1.63
N LYS A 833 -32.50 15.87 1.43
CA LYS A 833 -31.17 15.41 1.03
C LYS A 833 -30.13 16.03 1.96
N ALA A 834 -29.05 15.29 2.25
CA ALA A 834 -27.84 15.90 2.78
C ALA A 834 -26.88 16.16 1.63
N GLU A 835 -26.15 17.26 1.67
CA GLU A 835 -25.27 17.69 0.57
C GLU A 835 -23.98 18.28 1.14
N PHE A 836 -22.86 17.67 0.76
CA PHE A 836 -21.52 18.12 1.10
C PHE A 836 -20.77 18.47 -0.18
N VAL A 837 -20.17 19.65 -0.22
CA VAL A 837 -19.47 20.17 -1.40
C VAL A 837 -18.11 20.69 -0.98
N LEU A 838 -17.09 20.36 -1.74
CA LEU A 838 -15.73 20.89 -1.61
C LEU A 838 -15.21 21.28 -2.99
N THR A 839 -15.00 22.57 -3.21
CA THR A 839 -14.37 23.09 -4.43
C THR A 839 -12.99 23.60 -4.08
N PHE A 840 -11.99 23.18 -4.84
CA PHE A 840 -10.60 23.61 -4.72
C PHE A 840 -10.13 24.14 -6.07
N ALA A 841 -9.59 25.35 -6.12
CA ALA A 841 -8.98 25.91 -7.31
C ALA A 841 -7.57 26.41 -7.01
N LYS A 842 -6.62 26.08 -7.87
CA LYS A 842 -5.25 26.59 -7.82
C LYS A 842 -4.88 27.23 -9.16
N ALA A 843 -4.33 28.43 -9.09
CA ALA A 843 -3.71 29.13 -10.22
C ALA A 843 -2.23 29.39 -9.90
N SER A 844 -1.35 28.97 -10.80
CA SER A 844 0.10 29.21 -10.74
C SER A 844 0.61 29.64 -12.11
N SER A 845 1.76 30.31 -12.16
CA SER A 845 2.34 30.78 -13.42
C SER A 845 3.86 30.60 -13.42
N PRO A 846 4.47 30.18 -14.53
CA PRO A 846 5.92 30.15 -14.65
C PRO A 846 6.56 31.54 -14.84
N VAL A 847 5.76 32.60 -15.06
CA VAL A 847 6.24 33.95 -15.40
C VAL A 847 5.69 35.06 -14.50
N ASP A 848 4.81 34.73 -13.56
CA ASP A 848 4.21 35.65 -12.59
C ASP A 848 4.51 35.13 -11.17
N GLU A 849 4.92 36.03 -10.27
CA GLU A 849 5.27 35.71 -8.88
C GLU A 849 4.05 35.34 -8.03
N LYS A 850 2.84 35.59 -8.56
CA LYS A 850 1.58 35.44 -7.85
C LYS A 850 0.97 34.06 -8.07
N GLU A 851 0.74 33.33 -6.99
CA GLU A 851 -0.10 32.14 -6.96
C GLU A 851 -1.40 32.44 -6.20
N ARG A 852 -2.48 31.72 -6.56
CA ARG A 852 -3.76 31.84 -5.86
C ARG A 852 -4.43 30.50 -5.68
N THR A 853 -4.86 30.24 -4.45
CA THR A 853 -5.64 29.06 -4.07
C THR A 853 -7.00 29.49 -3.49
N LEU A 854 -8.08 28.95 -4.02
CA LEU A 854 -9.45 29.19 -3.55
C LEU A 854 -10.06 27.88 -3.07
N VAL A 855 -10.67 27.88 -1.88
CA VAL A 855 -11.36 26.71 -1.32
C VAL A 855 -12.76 27.12 -0.88
N PHE A 856 -13.76 26.36 -1.30
CA PHE A 856 -15.12 26.47 -0.82
C PHE A 856 -15.58 25.12 -0.27
N ALA A 857 -16.06 25.10 0.96
CA ALA A 857 -16.67 23.95 1.57
C ALA A 857 -18.09 24.29 2.03
N SER A 858 -19.03 23.39 1.78
CA SER A 858 -20.41 23.50 2.23
C SER A 858 -20.88 22.16 2.79
N ALA A 859 -21.56 22.20 3.94
CA ALA A 859 -22.20 21.06 4.56
C ALA A 859 -23.66 21.39 4.88
N SER A 860 -24.58 20.68 4.25
CA SER A 860 -26.01 20.71 4.56
C SER A 860 -26.41 19.35 5.14
N PRO A 861 -26.59 19.24 6.47
CA PRO A 861 -26.93 17.97 7.12
C PRO A 861 -28.37 17.53 6.80
N TYR A 862 -28.62 16.23 6.87
CA TYR A 862 -29.94 15.64 6.60
C TYR A 862 -31.05 16.16 7.53
N ILE A 863 -30.72 16.33 8.81
CA ILE A 863 -31.58 16.95 9.83
C ILE A 863 -30.93 18.26 10.28
N ALA A 864 -31.59 19.38 10.04
CA ALA A 864 -31.13 20.68 10.53
C ALA A 864 -31.31 20.76 12.06
N VAL A 865 -30.24 21.15 12.78
CA VAL A 865 -30.28 21.39 14.23
C VAL A 865 -30.42 22.91 14.46
N GLY A 866 -31.59 23.36 14.92
CA GLY A 866 -31.88 24.79 15.15
C GLY A 866 -32.32 25.54 13.88
N SER A 867 -32.07 26.86 13.82
CA SER A 867 -32.41 27.73 12.66
C SER A 867 -31.43 27.58 11.47
N LYS A 868 -30.35 26.84 11.64
CA LYS A 868 -29.20 26.78 10.72
C LYS A 868 -29.33 25.59 9.78
N LYS A 869 -29.57 25.84 8.49
CA LYS A 869 -29.78 24.79 7.48
C LYS A 869 -28.52 24.38 6.71
N GLN A 870 -27.45 25.18 6.79
CA GLN A 870 -26.23 24.98 6.03
C GLN A 870 -25.05 25.60 6.78
N HIS A 871 -23.88 24.99 6.65
CA HIS A 871 -22.61 25.54 7.10
C HIS A 871 -21.69 25.70 5.90
N GLN A 872 -21.01 26.85 5.81
CA GLN A 872 -20.12 27.18 4.71
C GLN A 872 -18.78 27.68 5.24
N ALA A 873 -17.71 27.41 4.50
CA ALA A 873 -16.38 27.96 4.68
C ALA A 873 -15.80 28.34 3.31
N CYS A 874 -15.26 29.54 3.20
CA CYS A 874 -14.65 30.09 1.99
C CYS A 874 -13.25 30.59 2.36
N LEU A 875 -12.23 30.08 1.69
CA LEU A 875 -10.83 30.43 1.90
C LEU A 875 -10.25 30.94 0.59
N SER A 876 -9.68 32.14 0.60
CA SER A 876 -8.92 32.70 -0.51
C SER A 876 -7.49 32.94 -0.02
N LEU A 877 -6.53 32.20 -0.56
CA LEU A 877 -5.11 32.33 -0.28
C LEU A 877 -4.43 32.88 -1.53
N THR A 878 -3.73 34.00 -1.40
CA THR A 878 -2.89 34.59 -2.44
C THR A 878 -1.46 34.63 -1.91
N GLU A 879 -0.55 34.02 -2.65
CA GLU A 879 0.86 33.99 -2.30
C GLU A 879 1.64 34.72 -3.38
N LYS A 880 2.66 35.47 -2.97
CA LYS A 880 3.58 36.15 -3.87
C LYS A 880 5.00 35.72 -3.54
N TYR A 881 5.56 34.88 -4.39
CA TYR A 881 6.92 34.36 -4.28
C TYR A 881 7.76 34.92 -5.42
N PRO A 882 8.84 35.67 -5.13
CA PRO A 882 9.73 36.17 -6.16
C PRO A 882 10.53 35.02 -6.77
N SER A 883 10.78 35.09 -8.08
CA SER A 883 11.65 34.11 -8.76
C SER A 883 13.08 34.24 -8.26
N VAL A 884 13.73 33.12 -7.93
CA VAL A 884 15.09 33.11 -7.39
C VAL A 884 16.11 32.46 -8.35
N PRO A 885 17.33 33.01 -8.47
CA PRO A 885 18.39 32.39 -9.27
C PRO A 885 18.76 30.99 -8.77
N MET A 886 18.70 29.97 -9.63
CA MET A 886 18.92 28.57 -9.23
C MET A 886 20.33 28.02 -9.50
N LEU A 887 21.13 28.69 -10.34
CA LEU A 887 22.44 28.19 -10.79
C LEU A 887 23.62 28.96 -10.21
N ASN A 888 23.40 30.06 -9.50
CA ASN A 888 24.50 30.88 -8.99
C ASN A 888 24.21 31.36 -7.57
N TYR A 889 24.96 30.82 -6.61
CA TYR A 889 24.86 31.15 -5.20
C TYR A 889 25.02 32.65 -4.91
N ILE A 890 25.97 33.34 -5.57
CA ILE A 890 26.25 34.76 -5.30
C ILE A 890 25.04 35.61 -5.73
N THR A 891 24.51 35.35 -6.93
CA THR A 891 23.33 36.03 -7.43
C THR A 891 22.10 35.71 -6.57
N ALA A 892 21.93 34.45 -6.15
CA ALA A 892 20.82 34.04 -5.28
C ALA A 892 20.85 34.73 -3.91
N LEU A 893 22.03 34.87 -3.29
CA LEU A 893 22.19 35.53 -1.99
C LEU A 893 21.91 37.04 -2.05
N GLN A 894 22.14 37.67 -3.20
CA GLN A 894 21.89 39.10 -3.42
C GLN A 894 20.45 39.40 -3.81
N ASN A 895 19.70 38.38 -4.27
CA ASN A 895 18.31 38.54 -4.67
C ASN A 895 17.40 38.87 -3.48
N ASP A 896 16.38 39.70 -3.71
CA ASP A 896 15.33 39.89 -2.72
C ASP A 896 14.37 38.70 -2.79
N VAL A 897 14.31 37.95 -1.69
CA VAL A 897 13.48 36.75 -1.55
C VAL A 897 12.24 37.00 -0.71
N THR A 898 11.93 38.26 -0.40
CA THR A 898 10.78 38.62 0.42
C THR A 898 9.48 38.14 -0.21
N SER A 899 8.73 37.34 0.52
CA SER A 899 7.47 36.74 0.08
C SER A 899 6.29 37.29 0.88
N GLU A 900 5.14 37.41 0.22
CA GLU A 900 3.91 37.92 0.83
C GLU A 900 2.82 36.84 0.75
N ILE A 901 2.05 36.70 1.83
CA ILE A 901 0.95 35.72 1.93
C ILE A 901 -0.28 36.43 2.44
N ASP A 902 -1.35 36.48 1.64
CA ASP A 902 -2.65 37.02 2.06
C ASP A 902 -3.68 35.88 2.10
N LEU A 903 -4.29 35.69 3.27
CA LEU A 903 -5.31 34.67 3.50
C LEU A 903 -6.60 35.33 4.00
N GLU A 904 -7.71 35.04 3.32
CA GLU A 904 -9.04 35.50 3.67
C GLU A 904 -9.95 34.30 3.90
N LEU A 905 -10.33 34.06 5.15
CA LEU A 905 -11.24 32.99 5.57
C LEU A 905 -12.57 33.59 6.01
N SER A 906 -13.67 33.03 5.52
CA SER A 906 -15.02 33.40 5.92
C SER A 906 -15.84 32.14 6.17
N PHE A 907 -16.42 31.98 7.35
CA PHE A 907 -17.15 30.77 7.73
C PHE A 907 -18.38 31.06 8.60
N GLY A 908 -19.40 30.22 8.51
CA GLY A 908 -20.64 30.42 9.24
C GLY A 908 -21.79 29.63 8.63
N GLU A 909 -23.02 30.15 8.76
CA GLU A 909 -24.16 29.60 8.02
C GLU A 909 -24.02 29.85 6.52
N LYS A 910 -23.52 31.04 6.19
CA LYS A 910 -23.08 31.46 4.87
C LYS A 910 -21.70 32.11 5.00
N CYS A 911 -20.89 32.05 3.94
CA CYS A 911 -19.64 32.80 3.93
C CYS A 911 -19.87 34.32 3.97
N ALA A 912 -20.93 34.80 3.31
CA ALA A 912 -21.39 36.18 3.39
C ALA A 912 -22.11 36.43 4.72
N GLY A 913 -21.68 37.44 5.49
CA GLY A 913 -22.24 37.74 6.82
C GLY A 913 -21.83 36.78 7.94
N GLY A 914 -20.90 35.84 7.67
CA GLY A 914 -20.33 34.95 8.68
C GLY A 914 -19.10 35.55 9.38
N ALA A 915 -18.45 34.73 10.20
CA ALA A 915 -17.21 35.09 10.86
C ALA A 915 -16.08 35.25 9.83
N GLN A 916 -15.21 36.24 10.04
CA GLN A 916 -14.16 36.60 9.09
C GLN A 916 -12.80 36.60 9.78
N VAL A 917 -11.80 36.04 9.09
CA VAL A 917 -10.40 36.06 9.48
C VAL A 917 -9.59 36.46 8.25
N SER A 918 -8.88 37.58 8.34
CA SER A 918 -7.94 38.08 7.34
C SER A 918 -6.53 37.97 7.92
N VAL A 919 -5.60 37.38 7.19
CA VAL A 919 -4.20 37.23 7.60
C VAL A 919 -3.33 37.81 6.49
N SER A 920 -2.51 38.80 6.83
CA SER A 920 -1.46 39.30 5.94
C SER A 920 -0.10 38.92 6.52
N GLY A 921 0.65 38.14 5.76
CA GLY A 921 1.92 37.55 6.11
C GLY A 921 3.05 38.13 5.28
N LYS A 922 4.19 38.37 5.92
CA LYS A 922 5.45 38.73 5.27
C LYS A 922 6.55 37.79 5.74
N LEU A 923 7.20 37.13 4.79
CA LEU A 923 8.30 36.21 5.03
C LEU A 923 9.56 36.84 4.44
N ARG A 924 10.64 36.87 5.23
CA ARG A 924 11.90 37.49 4.81
C ARG A 924 13.10 36.70 5.31
N GLN A 925 14.24 36.97 4.68
CA GLN A 925 15.53 36.49 5.12
C GLN A 925 16.21 37.54 6.01
N THR A 926 16.78 37.13 7.15
CA THR A 926 17.52 38.02 8.05
C THR A 926 18.98 38.19 7.63
N ASP A 927 19.60 39.31 8.02
CA ASP A 927 21.04 39.54 7.79
C ASP A 927 21.90 38.52 8.55
N LEU A 928 21.46 38.09 9.74
CA LEU A 928 22.12 37.06 10.53
C LEU A 928 22.18 35.71 9.79
N TRP A 929 21.09 35.32 9.10
CA TRP A 929 21.07 34.14 8.23
C TRP A 929 22.12 34.27 7.12
N ARG A 930 22.14 35.40 6.40
CA ARG A 930 23.08 35.67 5.30
C ARG A 930 24.54 35.60 5.76
N GLU A 931 24.88 36.23 6.89
CA GLU A 931 26.23 36.21 7.45
C GLU A 931 26.66 34.80 7.87
N THR A 932 25.76 34.07 8.54
CA THR A 932 26.03 32.70 8.95
C THR A 932 26.24 31.79 7.75
N LEU A 933 25.39 31.90 6.73
CA LEU A 933 25.49 31.12 5.50
C LEU A 933 26.81 31.40 4.77
N ARG A 934 27.25 32.67 4.67
CA ARG A 934 28.54 33.04 4.07
C ARG A 934 29.74 32.38 4.75
N SER A 935 29.64 32.13 6.06
CA SER A 935 30.70 31.48 6.85
C SER A 935 30.64 29.94 6.84
N SER A 936 29.57 29.36 6.28
CA SER A 936 29.34 27.91 6.27
C SER A 936 30.35 27.14 5.41
N ALA A 937 30.59 25.87 5.77
CA ALA A 937 31.49 25.00 5.03
C ALA A 937 31.01 24.73 3.59
N ILE A 938 29.69 24.58 3.41
CA ILE A 938 29.06 24.32 2.09
C ILE A 938 29.33 25.50 1.14
N VAL A 939 29.14 26.74 1.61
CA VAL A 939 29.41 27.93 0.79
C VAL A 939 30.89 28.09 0.48
N LYS A 940 31.80 27.79 1.43
CA LYS A 940 33.24 27.83 1.16
C LYS A 940 33.63 26.86 0.05
N LYS A 941 33.12 25.63 0.07
CA LYS A 941 33.32 24.65 -1.00
C LYS A 941 32.74 25.14 -2.32
N CYS A 942 31.49 25.63 -2.32
CA CYS A 942 30.88 26.14 -3.54
C CYS A 942 31.67 27.32 -4.14
N LYS A 943 32.19 28.25 -3.32
CA LYS A 943 33.02 29.35 -3.83
C LYS A 943 34.29 28.86 -4.53
N ASN A 944 34.93 27.82 -4.00
CA ASN A 944 36.10 27.21 -4.65
C ASN A 944 35.71 26.55 -5.98
N GLN A 945 34.61 25.78 -5.99
CA GLN A 945 34.06 25.16 -7.21
C GLN A 945 33.69 26.21 -8.27
N MET A 946 33.03 27.30 -7.87
CA MET A 946 32.69 28.42 -8.76
C MET A 946 33.94 29.11 -9.31
N ALA A 947 35.03 29.21 -8.54
CA ALA A 947 36.30 29.76 -9.01
C ALA A 947 36.95 28.88 -10.10
N GLU A 948 36.68 27.58 -10.07
CA GLU A 948 37.07 26.61 -11.10
C GLU A 948 36.07 26.52 -12.26
N GLY A 949 34.99 27.32 -12.24
CA GLY A 949 33.97 27.36 -13.29
C GLY A 949 32.79 26.40 -13.09
N TYR A 950 32.72 25.71 -11.95
CA TYR A 950 31.64 24.79 -11.62
C TYR A 950 30.56 25.47 -10.76
N PHE A 951 29.41 25.75 -11.36
CA PHE A 951 28.31 26.47 -10.71
C PHE A 951 27.15 25.58 -10.22
N ALA A 952 27.09 24.34 -10.71
CA ALA A 952 25.94 23.45 -10.50
C ALA A 952 26.27 22.14 -9.78
N LEU A 953 27.45 22.02 -9.16
CA LEU A 953 27.81 20.86 -8.33
C LEU A 953 26.91 20.78 -7.08
N PRO A 954 26.74 19.59 -6.46
CA PRO A 954 25.82 19.39 -5.34
C PRO A 954 25.98 20.40 -4.19
N GLU A 955 27.22 20.75 -3.81
CA GLU A 955 27.46 21.77 -2.78
C GLU A 955 26.99 23.17 -3.22
N CYS A 956 27.15 23.52 -4.49
CA CYS A 956 26.64 24.78 -5.02
C CYS A 956 25.12 24.80 -5.15
N GLN A 957 24.49 23.68 -5.51
CA GLN A 957 23.03 23.57 -5.51
C GLN A 957 22.47 23.75 -4.09
N ASN A 958 23.05 23.06 -3.11
CA ASN A 958 22.63 23.19 -1.71
C ASN A 958 22.89 24.59 -1.14
N ALA A 959 24.04 25.20 -1.45
CA ALA A 959 24.33 26.58 -1.08
C ALA A 959 23.32 27.57 -1.69
N THR A 960 22.95 27.38 -2.96
CA THR A 960 22.01 28.24 -3.68
C THR A 960 20.59 28.10 -3.11
N ARG A 961 20.13 26.88 -2.80
CA ARG A 961 18.84 26.64 -2.13
C ARG A 961 18.77 27.33 -0.77
N LEU A 962 19.81 27.21 0.06
CA LEU A 962 19.86 27.87 1.36
C LEU A 962 19.96 29.40 1.26
N ALA A 963 20.52 29.93 0.16
CA ALA A 963 20.62 31.37 -0.07
C ALA A 963 19.26 32.03 -0.29
N SER A 964 18.25 31.26 -0.73
CA SER A 964 16.89 31.75 -0.95
C SER A 964 15.89 31.34 0.12
N ALA A 965 16.34 30.65 1.18
CA ALA A 965 15.50 30.24 2.29
C ALA A 965 15.11 31.42 3.20
N LEU A 966 13.91 31.34 3.78
CA LEU A 966 13.30 32.39 4.62
C LEU A 966 13.28 31.93 6.08
N ASP A 967 13.78 32.77 7.00
CA ASP A 967 13.95 32.43 8.42
C ASP A 967 13.10 33.30 9.37
N HIS A 968 12.40 34.30 8.86
CA HIS A 968 11.61 35.21 9.67
C HIS A 968 10.22 35.44 9.08
N TYR A 969 9.18 35.09 9.83
CA TYR A 969 7.80 35.16 9.41
C TYR A 969 7.00 36.07 10.34
N THR A 970 6.24 37.00 9.76
CA THR A 970 5.33 37.88 10.49
C THR A 970 3.95 37.79 9.87
N PHE A 971 2.93 37.48 10.68
CA PHE A 971 1.54 37.39 10.27
C PHE A 971 0.69 38.33 11.11
N ASP A 972 0.02 39.27 10.45
CA ASP A 972 -0.98 40.15 11.05
C ASP A 972 -2.36 39.55 10.81
N ILE A 973 -3.08 39.23 11.88
CA ILE A 973 -4.36 38.52 11.87
C ILE A 973 -5.45 39.48 12.32
N GLU A 974 -6.43 39.75 11.46
CA GLU A 974 -7.65 40.48 11.80
C GLU A 974 -8.84 39.52 11.83
N PHE A 975 -9.62 39.52 12.91
CA PHE A 975 -10.77 38.64 13.05
C PHE A 975 -12.02 39.38 13.55
N LYS A 976 -13.17 39.07 12.95
CA LYS A 976 -14.47 39.70 13.23
C LYS A 976 -15.55 38.64 13.43
N GLU A 977 -16.47 38.91 14.35
CA GLU A 977 -17.69 38.11 14.58
C GLU A 977 -17.46 36.61 14.87
N ILE A 978 -16.30 36.26 15.46
CA ILE A 978 -15.93 34.87 15.80
C ILE A 978 -16.90 34.28 16.84
N PRO A 979 -17.58 33.13 16.57
CA PRO A 979 -18.51 32.48 17.49
C PRO A 979 -17.85 32.06 18.81
N SER A 980 -18.63 32.08 19.90
CA SER A 980 -18.15 31.69 21.24
C SER A 980 -17.65 30.24 21.32
N SER A 981 -18.25 29.33 20.56
CA SER A 981 -17.80 27.94 20.43
C SER A 981 -16.38 27.84 19.86
N VAL A 982 -16.08 28.62 18.81
CA VAL A 982 -14.75 28.68 18.19
C VAL A 982 -13.75 29.30 19.15
N ARG A 983 -14.10 30.41 19.83
CA ARG A 983 -13.24 31.04 20.85
C ARG A 983 -12.86 30.06 21.97
N ASN A 984 -13.82 29.28 22.46
CA ASN A 984 -13.57 28.26 23.48
C ASN A 984 -12.65 27.15 22.94
N MET A 985 -12.87 26.71 21.70
CA MET A 985 -12.02 25.71 21.05
C MET A 985 -10.57 26.20 20.89
N THR A 986 -10.37 27.43 20.42
CA THR A 986 -9.02 28.04 20.34
C THR A 986 -8.36 28.18 21.70
N ASN A 987 -9.12 28.51 22.76
CA ASN A 987 -8.57 28.56 24.12
C ASN A 987 -8.12 27.17 24.63
N LYS A 988 -8.90 26.12 24.36
CA LYS A 988 -8.50 24.75 24.70
C LYS A 988 -7.24 24.32 23.96
N ALA A 989 -7.15 24.65 22.66
CA ALA A 989 -5.96 24.38 21.87
C ALA A 989 -4.73 25.10 22.42
N LEU A 990 -4.89 26.37 22.80
CA LEU A 990 -3.81 27.16 23.39
C LEU A 990 -3.36 26.60 24.75
N ASN A 991 -4.28 26.17 25.61
CA ASN A 991 -3.95 25.53 26.89
C ASN A 991 -3.18 24.21 26.68
N TRP A 992 -3.53 23.44 25.64
CA TRP A 992 -2.80 22.24 25.29
C TRP A 992 -1.37 22.55 24.83
N VAL A 993 -1.18 23.56 23.96
CA VAL A 993 0.16 24.01 23.56
C VAL A 993 0.95 24.47 24.78
N GLN A 994 0.35 25.29 25.64
CA GLN A 994 0.98 25.76 26.89
C GLN A 994 1.47 24.58 27.74
N SER A 995 0.67 23.51 27.88
CA SER A 995 1.08 22.33 28.65
C SER A 995 2.27 21.59 28.03
N ALA A 996 2.41 21.62 26.71
CA ALA A 996 3.51 20.95 26.00
C ALA A 996 4.83 21.74 26.08
N VAL A 997 4.77 23.07 26.17
CA VAL A 997 5.96 23.95 26.16
C VAL A 997 6.14 24.78 27.44
N ILE A 998 5.56 24.34 28.56
CA ILE A 998 5.43 25.14 29.78
C ILE A 998 6.75 25.70 30.32
N THR A 999 7.87 25.00 30.12
CA THR A 999 9.21 25.44 30.57
C THR A 999 9.80 26.57 29.74
N ARG A 1000 9.19 26.88 28.59
CA ARG A 1000 9.61 27.88 27.61
C ARG A 1000 8.51 28.92 27.33
N TRP A 1001 7.42 28.87 28.11
CA TRP A 1001 6.23 29.68 27.91
C TRP A 1001 6.27 30.89 28.83
N GLU A 1002 6.39 32.07 28.25
CA GLU A 1002 6.21 33.34 28.94
C GLU A 1002 4.94 34.03 28.46
N GLU A 1003 4.11 34.49 29.41
CA GLU A 1003 2.83 35.12 29.10
C GLU A 1003 2.67 36.41 29.90
N ASP A 1004 2.48 37.51 29.17
CA ASP A 1004 2.15 38.81 29.74
C ASP A 1004 0.70 39.17 29.41
N CYS A 1005 -0.15 39.04 30.43
CA CYS A 1005 -1.56 39.44 30.41
C CYS A 1005 -1.82 40.77 31.12
N VAL A 1006 -0.82 41.35 31.79
CA VAL A 1006 -1.00 42.48 32.71
C VAL A 1006 -0.52 43.79 32.10
N SER A 1007 0.65 43.77 31.47
CA SER A 1007 1.26 44.97 30.90
C SER A 1007 0.88 45.16 29.42
N HIS A 1008 0.63 44.07 28.71
CA HIS A 1008 0.23 44.09 27.30
C HIS A 1008 -1.22 44.57 27.10
N LYS A 1009 -1.40 45.56 26.23
CA LYS A 1009 -2.71 46.03 25.75
C LYS A 1009 -2.74 46.04 24.23
N GLY A 1010 -3.27 44.97 23.64
CA GLY A 1010 -3.44 44.85 22.19
C GLY A 1010 -4.70 45.56 21.70
N LYS A 1011 -4.88 45.59 20.37
CA LYS A 1011 -6.11 46.13 19.75
C LYS A 1011 -7.15 45.03 19.62
N GLU A 1012 -8.40 45.30 20.01
CA GLU A 1012 -9.49 44.34 19.83
C GLU A 1012 -9.64 43.90 18.36
N GLY A 1013 -9.91 42.61 18.16
CA GLY A 1013 -10.07 42.02 16.83
C GLY A 1013 -8.78 41.87 16.02
N LYS A 1014 -7.60 42.12 16.61
CA LYS A 1014 -6.29 41.93 15.97
C LYS A 1014 -5.37 41.04 16.78
N ALA A 1015 -4.60 40.20 16.12
CA ALA A 1015 -3.50 39.45 16.67
C ALA A 1015 -2.30 39.51 15.72
N GLN A 1016 -1.10 39.28 16.24
CA GLN A 1016 0.12 39.20 15.46
C GLN A 1016 0.90 37.96 15.87
N LEU A 1017 1.29 37.15 14.90
CA LEU A 1017 2.13 35.97 15.07
C LEU A 1017 3.49 36.23 14.41
N LYS A 1018 4.55 36.06 15.17
CA LYS A 1018 5.93 36.18 14.70
C LYS A 1018 6.65 34.87 14.95
N ILE A 1019 7.33 34.35 13.94
CA ILE A 1019 8.12 33.12 14.01
C ILE A 1019 9.52 33.45 13.52
N GLU A 1020 10.52 33.14 14.34
CA GLU A 1020 11.94 33.34 14.02
C GLU A 1020 12.68 32.01 14.11
N LEU A 1021 13.31 31.62 13.01
CA LEU A 1021 14.15 30.43 12.93
C LEU A 1021 15.59 30.83 13.18
N SER A 1022 16.31 30.04 13.97
CA SER A 1022 17.76 30.19 14.09
C SER A 1022 18.47 29.87 12.76
N PRO A 1023 19.69 30.41 12.49
CA PRO A 1023 20.44 30.19 11.24
C PRO A 1023 20.75 28.74 10.81
N ARG A 1024 20.50 27.75 11.68
CA ARG A 1024 20.61 26.30 11.38
C ARG A 1024 19.31 25.55 11.67
N VAL A 1025 18.22 26.28 11.88
CA VAL A 1025 16.90 25.78 12.26
C VAL A 1025 17.00 24.81 13.45
N SER A 1026 17.86 25.14 14.43
CA SER A 1026 18.09 24.32 15.63
C SER A 1026 17.03 24.56 16.71
N HIS A 1027 16.49 25.77 16.71
CA HIS A 1027 15.40 26.21 17.57
C HIS A 1027 14.55 27.28 16.86
N ILE A 1028 13.32 27.42 17.34
CA ILE A 1028 12.29 28.36 16.87
C ILE A 1028 11.87 29.24 18.04
N ASN A 1029 11.76 30.54 17.78
CA ASN A 1029 11.12 31.49 18.68
C ASN A 1029 9.76 31.88 18.11
N VAL A 1030 8.72 31.82 18.94
CA VAL A 1030 7.35 32.16 18.54
C VAL A 1030 6.82 33.24 19.46
N THR A 1031 6.39 34.37 18.90
CA THR A 1031 5.70 35.43 19.63
C THR A 1031 4.27 35.54 19.10
N LEU A 1032 3.29 35.36 19.98
CA LEU A 1032 1.87 35.57 19.67
C LEU A 1032 1.34 36.73 20.51
N ALA A 1033 1.12 37.88 19.88
CA ALA A 1033 0.46 39.03 20.49
C ALA A 1033 -1.04 39.00 20.16
N THR A 1034 -1.89 38.96 21.18
CA THR A 1034 -3.35 39.00 21.05
C THR A 1034 -3.90 40.22 21.79
N PRO A 1035 -5.20 40.57 21.69
CA PRO A 1035 -5.72 41.77 22.34
C PRO A 1035 -5.46 41.83 23.86
N ASN A 1036 -5.47 40.67 24.52
CA ASN A 1036 -5.48 40.58 25.99
C ASN A 1036 -4.22 39.92 26.56
N ARG A 1037 -3.32 39.39 25.72
CA ARG A 1037 -2.11 38.69 26.16
C ARG A 1037 -1.06 38.64 25.07
N LYS A 1038 0.20 38.76 25.49
CA LYS A 1038 1.38 38.48 24.66
C LYS A 1038 2.01 37.19 25.17
N ILE A 1039 2.22 36.23 24.26
CA ILE A 1039 2.81 34.93 24.56
C ILE A 1039 4.14 34.86 23.82
N GLU A 1040 5.20 34.48 24.52
CA GLU A 1040 6.53 34.26 23.99
C GLU A 1040 6.96 32.83 24.30
N ILE A 1041 7.31 32.09 23.25
CA ILE A 1041 7.87 30.74 23.34
C ILE A 1041 9.30 30.83 22.82
N GLU A 1042 10.26 30.70 23.73
CA GLU A 1042 11.67 30.84 23.39
C GLU A 1042 12.37 29.49 23.27
N ASN A 1043 13.32 29.39 22.33
CA ASN A 1043 14.22 28.25 22.19
C ASN A 1043 13.51 26.89 22.08
N LEU A 1044 12.43 26.81 21.28
CA LEU A 1044 11.75 25.56 20.99
C LEU A 1044 12.64 24.70 20.08
N PRO A 1045 13.20 23.57 20.55
CA PRO A 1045 14.17 22.79 19.77
C PRO A 1045 13.53 22.11 18.56
N VAL A 1046 14.27 22.06 17.45
CA VAL A 1046 13.91 21.29 16.26
C VAL A 1046 14.94 20.17 16.10
N GLU A 1047 14.62 19.02 16.66
CA GLU A 1047 15.57 17.89 16.73
C GLU A 1047 15.64 17.10 15.42
N ASN A 1048 14.52 16.98 14.72
CA ASN A 1048 14.44 16.18 13.49
C ASN A 1048 14.76 16.99 12.23
N GLU A 1049 15.66 16.50 11.39
CA GLU A 1049 16.04 17.14 10.12
C GLU A 1049 14.87 17.29 9.12
N TRP A 1050 13.95 16.32 9.06
CA TRP A 1050 12.75 16.43 8.22
C TRP A 1050 11.86 17.60 8.66
N MET A 1051 11.79 17.91 9.97
CA MET A 1051 11.04 19.07 10.47
C MET A 1051 11.69 20.37 10.03
N LYS A 1052 13.03 20.45 9.98
CA LYS A 1052 13.74 21.63 9.48
C LYS A 1052 13.38 21.93 8.04
N SER A 1053 13.31 20.91 7.19
CA SER A 1053 12.93 21.04 5.78
C SER A 1053 11.47 21.49 5.60
N LEU A 1054 10.59 21.12 6.52
CA LEU A 1054 9.18 21.52 6.49
C LEU A 1054 8.98 22.97 6.93
N VAL A 1055 9.65 23.40 8.02
CA VAL A 1055 9.47 24.72 8.62
C VAL A 1055 10.24 25.82 7.86
N LEU A 1056 11.37 25.49 7.22
CA LEU A 1056 12.17 26.43 6.43
C LEU A 1056 11.57 26.63 5.04
N VAL A 1057 10.83 27.73 4.84
CA VAL A 1057 10.12 28.05 3.59
C VAL A 1057 11.10 28.53 2.52
N HIS A 1058 10.83 28.17 1.27
CA HIS A 1058 11.61 28.58 0.10
C HIS A 1058 10.65 29.08 -1.00
N PRO A 1059 10.96 30.21 -1.68
CA PRO A 1059 10.08 30.79 -2.71
C PRO A 1059 9.77 29.84 -3.88
N ASP A 1060 10.79 29.20 -4.44
CA ASP A 1060 10.63 28.34 -5.63
C ASP A 1060 10.57 26.83 -5.32
N LEU A 1061 10.51 26.41 -4.05
CA LEU A 1061 10.44 24.98 -3.69
C LEU A 1061 9.20 24.69 -2.87
N ALA A 1062 8.30 23.89 -3.45
CA ALA A 1062 7.12 23.41 -2.75
C ALA A 1062 7.50 22.54 -1.54
N TRP A 1063 6.57 22.38 -0.58
CA TRP A 1063 6.86 21.63 0.66
C TRP A 1063 7.27 20.17 0.40
N ASN A 1064 6.69 19.53 -0.63
CA ASN A 1064 7.02 18.17 -1.05
C ASN A 1064 8.41 18.10 -1.69
N GLU A 1065 8.79 19.10 -2.50
CA GLU A 1065 10.14 19.19 -3.08
C GLU A 1065 11.19 19.43 -2.00
N ARG A 1066 10.89 20.23 -0.98
CA ARG A 1066 11.76 20.41 0.20
C ARG A 1066 11.95 19.10 0.96
N LEU A 1067 10.89 18.37 1.25
CA LEU A 1067 10.99 17.06 1.90
C LEU A 1067 11.72 16.02 1.04
N ALA A 1068 11.46 16.01 -0.26
CA ALA A 1068 12.14 15.12 -1.16
C ALA A 1068 13.63 15.49 -1.30
N SER A 1069 13.98 16.78 -1.30
CA SER A 1069 15.38 17.20 -1.24
C SER A 1069 16.09 16.68 0.02
N TYR A 1070 15.41 16.63 1.16
CA TYR A 1070 15.93 15.97 2.36
C TYR A 1070 16.07 14.46 2.15
N ALA A 1071 15.04 13.80 1.63
CA ALA A 1071 15.04 12.35 1.43
C ALA A 1071 16.12 11.88 0.44
N TYR A 1072 16.48 12.71 -0.54
CA TYR A 1072 17.51 12.46 -1.55
C TYR A 1072 18.86 13.13 -1.23
N ASN A 1073 19.07 13.66 -0.01
CA ASN A 1073 20.28 14.39 0.42
C ASN A 1073 20.68 15.55 -0.52
N GLY A 1074 19.70 16.15 -1.20
CA GLY A 1074 19.86 17.27 -2.13
C GLY A 1074 20.19 16.88 -3.57
N GLU A 1075 20.41 15.60 -3.88
CA GLU A 1075 20.82 15.07 -5.20
C GLU A 1075 19.63 14.69 -6.11
N MET A 1076 18.46 15.30 -5.91
CA MET A 1076 17.32 15.00 -6.78
C MET A 1076 17.58 15.51 -8.21
N ASN A 1077 17.68 14.59 -9.18
CA ASN A 1077 17.63 14.91 -10.60
C ASN A 1077 16.22 15.39 -10.96
N ARG A 1078 16.08 16.68 -11.33
CA ARG A 1078 14.84 17.32 -11.78
C ARG A 1078 14.33 16.84 -13.16
N LYS A 1079 14.60 15.59 -13.54
CA LYS A 1079 14.01 15.00 -14.75
C LYS A 1079 12.57 14.51 -14.53
N TYR A 1080 12.07 14.56 -13.29
CA TYR A 1080 10.73 14.13 -12.88
C TYR A 1080 9.91 15.28 -12.31
#